data_AF-A0A969P0G9-F1
#
_entry.id   AF-A0A969P0G9-F1
#
_cell.length_a   1.000
_cell.length_b   1.000
_cell.length_c   1.000
_cell.angle_alpha   90.00
_cell.angle_beta   90.00
_cell.angle_gamma   90.00
#
_symmetry.space_group_name_H-M   'P 1'
#
loop_
_entity.id
_entity.type
_entity.pdbx_description
1 polymer ?
#
loop_
_entity_poly.entity_id
_entity_poly.type
_entity_poly.pdbx_seq_one_letter_code
_entity_poly.pdbx_strand_id
1 'polypeptide(L)'
;MMQHTRIHKPQAMRTPWLALRLVGVLLFGAVVLLTSSSLLPVRAQSNERCFSETGFCIQGRFYSFWQQHGGLPVFGLPISAAETVLIEGQPRHVQWFERSRLEWHPEQEAPYDVLLGRLGGDMLQHQGRAWQAFPTSPTTVPVGCRFFAETGHSLCGDFLAAWQAHGLERDGQPGSSTAESLALFGLPLSEPVEETLSDGQTYTVQWFERTRFERHPQNDPSHRVLFGLLGRELMQPATAFEGPVIPDPQPSPAPTPTPAGPPPPPAQTPEPTEATPLETPPMPQPIANQPATIAGLLGGDILVYGQIASRPSTLPNAERLLAAYPWLFFDQSSPDNAITTNLGVSIDEDILPWIGDEMAFAFGGLGDRLTPEMLAETDDPSDVLRFGKFTVILPSRNAEAAWAFLNKQRQYRERQGEQFEVIDYQGIPIFAKSDSTDPDALYQAAFALVGDYVLFSNSVSQIRTIIDRPAGSDDAFLVNPRYQRLMHNVPADAAGMIFVDRLVLQSSFFASLVSATTGSTAVASQQLVPRNAMDSLGLSIALLPRGVRLDITTIFDMSLFDAATLARIEDMREPVSPDWLQLISDEAVALLTLRFPSDIAEQVETLLQQDPAAADALTEFEEMTSVDLQRDLLSWVGGQQAALVVFPEAATGLSGLPSSYLAITAADPVVAEAGISNMFDSIVSNSDLESLVTTETIGGVDWRAVQDPESPELALGYAFVGNEIVLAVGEIGMEQAATGQNNAIANDPNLLAVTGNLPVVNAGLFYLNIEGVLEDSDGSPELNPLRSLGAAALPGVDTTGLSRASLLLHLRAP
;
A
#
# COMPACT_ATOMS: atom_id res chain seq x y z
N MET A 1 -28.18 -31.64 -67.60
CA MET A 1 -28.88 -31.79 -66.30
C MET A 1 -28.18 -30.87 -65.31
N MET A 2 -28.91 -29.84 -64.85
CA MET A 2 -28.63 -28.92 -63.73
C MET A 2 -27.24 -28.27 -63.67
N GLN A 3 -27.11 -27.11 -64.31
CA GLN A 3 -26.15 -26.07 -63.90
C GLN A 3 -26.74 -25.37 -62.66
N HIS A 4 -26.04 -25.46 -61.53
CA HIS A 4 -26.35 -24.65 -60.35
C HIS A 4 -25.94 -23.20 -60.58
N THR A 5 -26.94 -22.32 -60.62
CA THR A 5 -26.80 -20.87 -60.62
C THR A 5 -26.11 -20.44 -59.33
N ARG A 6 -24.87 -19.93 -59.43
CA ARG A 6 -24.25 -19.15 -58.35
C ARG A 6 -25.00 -17.82 -58.28
N ILE A 7 -25.80 -17.64 -57.23
CA ILE A 7 -26.27 -16.32 -56.83
C ILE A 7 -25.08 -15.62 -56.15
N HIS A 8 -24.50 -14.63 -56.82
CA HIS A 8 -23.63 -13.65 -56.16
C HIS A 8 -24.47 -12.91 -55.11
N LYS A 9 -24.25 -13.19 -53.83
CA LYS A 9 -24.58 -12.22 -52.77
C LYS A 9 -23.58 -11.06 -52.92
N PRO A 10 -24.05 -9.80 -52.99
CA PRO A 10 -23.16 -8.66 -53.15
C PRO A 10 -22.29 -8.48 -51.91
N GLN A 11 -20.97 -8.34 -52.10
CA GLN A 11 -19.98 -8.04 -51.05
C GLN A 11 -20.05 -6.59 -50.52
N ALA A 12 -21.15 -5.86 -50.77
CA ALA A 12 -21.25 -4.42 -50.50
C ALA A 12 -21.85 -4.04 -49.12
N MET A 13 -22.31 -4.99 -48.31
CA MET A 13 -23.03 -4.71 -47.04
C MET A 13 -22.16 -4.82 -45.76
N ARG A 14 -20.82 -4.90 -45.87
CA ARG A 14 -19.93 -5.05 -44.69
C ARG A 14 -19.15 -3.79 -44.31
N THR A 15 -19.10 -2.79 -45.18
CA THR A 15 -18.26 -1.60 -45.03
C THR A 15 -18.79 -0.56 -44.01
N PRO A 16 -20.09 -0.19 -43.97
CA PRO A 16 -20.56 0.85 -43.03
C PRO A 16 -20.54 0.39 -41.57
N TRP A 17 -20.80 -0.88 -41.32
CA TRP A 17 -20.77 -1.49 -39.98
C TRP A 17 -19.35 -1.64 -39.41
N LEU A 18 -18.34 -1.67 -40.29
CA LEU A 18 -16.95 -1.66 -39.88
C LEU A 18 -16.56 -0.30 -39.27
N ALA A 19 -17.11 0.81 -39.79
CA ALA A 19 -16.89 2.15 -39.27
C ALA A 19 -17.52 2.36 -37.89
N LEU A 20 -18.76 1.88 -37.65
CA LEU A 20 -19.37 1.91 -36.31
C LEU A 20 -18.63 1.03 -35.29
N ARG A 21 -18.19 -0.16 -35.72
CA ARG A 21 -17.35 -1.05 -34.89
C ARG A 21 -15.98 -0.44 -34.64
N LEU A 22 -15.36 0.21 -35.63
CA LEU A 22 -14.11 0.93 -35.47
C LEU A 22 -14.29 2.14 -34.55
N VAL A 23 -15.39 2.90 -34.62
CA VAL A 23 -15.65 4.02 -33.70
C VAL A 23 -15.94 3.54 -32.28
N GLY A 24 -16.75 2.49 -32.10
CA GLY A 24 -16.95 1.86 -30.80
C GLY A 24 -15.65 1.29 -30.23
N VAL A 25 -14.84 0.60 -31.05
CA VAL A 25 -13.53 0.04 -30.65
C VAL A 25 -12.43 1.10 -30.56
N LEU A 26 -12.53 2.25 -31.23
CA LEU A 26 -11.57 3.36 -31.14
C LEU A 26 -11.97 4.36 -30.06
N LEU A 27 -13.24 4.55 -29.70
CA LEU A 27 -13.65 5.31 -28.52
C LEU A 27 -13.42 4.48 -27.26
N PHE A 28 -13.83 3.21 -27.25
CA PHE A 28 -13.57 2.28 -26.14
C PHE A 28 -12.08 1.91 -26.08
N GLY A 29 -11.42 1.72 -27.22
CA GLY A 29 -10.00 1.43 -27.33
C GLY A 29 -9.10 2.65 -27.16
N ALA A 30 -9.47 3.87 -27.57
CA ALA A 30 -8.72 5.08 -27.23
C ALA A 30 -8.98 5.51 -25.79
N VAL A 31 -10.16 5.31 -25.21
CA VAL A 31 -10.33 5.45 -23.75
C VAL A 31 -9.48 4.40 -23.02
N VAL A 32 -9.44 3.14 -23.45
CA VAL A 32 -8.59 2.10 -22.86
C VAL A 32 -7.08 2.29 -23.15
N LEU A 33 -6.66 2.78 -24.32
CA LEU A 33 -5.25 3.05 -24.71
C LEU A 33 -4.73 4.42 -24.20
N LEU A 34 -5.58 5.46 -24.11
CA LEU A 34 -5.24 6.76 -23.49
C LEU A 34 -5.26 6.67 -21.96
N THR A 35 -6.08 5.79 -21.37
CA THR A 35 -5.99 5.41 -19.94
C THR A 35 -4.87 4.40 -19.67
N SER A 36 -4.40 3.64 -20.68
CA SER A 36 -3.15 2.86 -20.57
C SER A 36 -1.90 3.74 -20.39
N SER A 37 -2.04 5.06 -20.57
CA SER A 37 -1.04 6.10 -20.26
C SER A 37 -1.29 6.82 -18.93
N SER A 38 -2.37 6.50 -18.22
CA SER A 38 -2.75 7.13 -16.94
C SER A 38 -3.03 6.13 -15.80
N LEU A 39 -3.04 4.83 -16.10
CA LEU A 39 -3.08 3.77 -15.09
C LEU A 39 -1.67 3.46 -14.61
N LEU A 40 -1.04 4.44 -13.96
CA LEU A 40 -0.23 4.06 -12.82
C LEU A 40 -1.23 3.46 -11.81
N PRO A 41 -0.98 2.29 -11.20
CA PRO A 41 -1.57 2.05 -9.91
C PRO A 41 -1.08 3.26 -9.12
N VAL A 42 -2.01 4.10 -8.69
CA VAL A 42 -1.86 5.13 -7.65
C VAL A 42 -2.98 4.78 -6.62
N ARG A 43 -3.17 5.39 -5.41
CA ARG A 43 -4.08 5.22 -4.22
C ARG A 43 -3.48 5.86 -2.94
N ALA A 44 -4.16 6.85 -2.38
CA ALA A 44 -4.05 7.42 -1.02
C ALA A 44 -4.74 6.67 0.13
N GLN A 45 -4.49 7.21 1.33
CA GLN A 45 -5.03 6.87 2.65
C GLN A 45 -6.54 7.07 2.84
N SER A 46 -7.11 6.25 3.72
CA SER A 46 -8.39 6.49 4.38
C SER A 46 -8.31 7.72 5.28
N ASN A 47 -9.31 8.60 5.27
CA ASN A 47 -9.45 9.69 6.25
C ASN A 47 -10.17 9.22 7.53
N GLU A 48 -9.98 7.94 7.84
CA GLU A 48 -10.58 7.22 8.96
C GLU A 48 -9.61 6.11 9.39
N ARG A 49 -9.45 5.95 10.70
CA ARG A 49 -8.80 4.79 11.30
C ARG A 49 -9.63 4.29 12.47
N CYS A 50 -10.15 3.08 12.33
CA CYS A 50 -10.88 2.36 13.36
C CYS A 50 -9.95 1.44 14.16
N PHE A 51 -10.14 1.38 15.48
CA PHE A 51 -9.35 0.57 16.39
C PHE A 51 -10.24 -0.52 16.98
N SER A 52 -9.87 -1.78 16.76
CA SER A 52 -10.65 -2.92 17.25
C SER A 52 -10.59 -3.05 18.78
N GLU A 53 -9.52 -2.53 19.39
CA GLU A 53 -9.30 -2.53 20.83
C GLU A 53 -10.32 -1.70 21.60
N THR A 54 -10.83 -0.62 20.97
CA THR A 54 -11.76 0.32 21.60
C THR A 54 -13.11 0.40 20.90
N GLY A 55 -13.20 -0.09 19.65
CA GLY A 55 -14.39 0.00 18.82
C GLY A 55 -14.67 1.40 18.28
N PHE A 56 -13.74 2.35 18.44
CA PHE A 56 -13.89 3.73 17.97
C PHE A 56 -13.02 4.01 16.76
N CYS A 57 -13.51 4.93 15.92
CA CYS A 57 -12.80 5.42 14.75
C CYS A 57 -12.41 6.88 14.93
N ILE A 58 -11.22 7.24 14.48
CA ILE A 58 -10.79 8.63 14.30
C ILE A 58 -11.08 8.98 12.85
N GLN A 59 -11.76 10.08 12.58
CA GLN A 59 -12.15 10.48 11.23
C GLN A 59 -11.78 11.94 10.96
N GLY A 60 -11.71 12.30 9.68
CA GLY A 60 -11.67 13.70 9.25
C GLY A 60 -10.46 14.46 9.79
N ARG A 61 -10.69 15.71 10.21
CA ARG A 61 -9.63 16.60 10.68
C ARG A 61 -8.86 16.05 11.89
N PHE A 62 -9.53 15.32 12.79
CA PHE A 62 -8.87 14.67 13.92
C PHE A 62 -7.95 13.53 13.50
N TYR A 63 -8.32 12.77 12.46
CA TYR A 63 -7.45 11.71 11.95
C TYR A 63 -6.18 12.28 11.31
N SER A 64 -6.33 13.31 10.47
CA SER A 64 -5.18 13.99 9.86
C SER A 64 -4.25 14.58 10.94
N PHE A 65 -4.80 15.26 11.95
CA PHE A 65 -4.02 15.82 13.05
C PHE A 65 -3.32 14.74 13.89
N TRP A 66 -4.05 13.69 14.27
CA TRP A 66 -3.50 12.56 15.03
C TRP A 66 -2.33 11.90 14.30
N GLN A 67 -2.47 11.69 12.98
CA GLN A 67 -1.42 11.08 12.15
C GLN A 67 -0.18 11.97 12.03
N GLN A 68 -0.36 13.28 11.84
CA GLN A 68 0.73 14.24 11.64
C GLN A 68 1.56 14.48 12.91
N HIS A 69 0.95 14.38 14.10
CA HIS A 69 1.60 14.77 15.36
C HIS A 69 1.97 13.60 16.27
N GLY A 70 2.30 12.45 15.69
CA GLY A 70 2.90 11.32 16.41
C GLY A 70 1.93 10.22 16.85
N GLY A 71 0.67 10.28 16.42
CA GLY A 71 -0.27 9.16 16.44
C GLY A 71 -0.39 8.43 17.78
N LEU A 72 -0.32 7.10 17.72
CA LEU A 72 -0.55 6.21 18.86
C LEU A 72 0.44 6.46 20.02
N PRO A 73 1.76 6.60 19.80
CA PRO A 73 2.71 6.96 20.85
C PRO A 73 2.42 8.28 21.59
N VAL A 74 1.81 9.26 20.94
CA VAL A 74 1.57 10.58 21.56
C VAL A 74 0.18 10.65 22.19
N PHE A 75 -0.85 10.30 21.43
CA PHE A 75 -2.25 10.51 21.82
C PHE A 75 -2.91 9.26 22.41
N GLY A 76 -2.41 8.06 22.08
CA GLY A 76 -3.04 6.78 22.43
C GLY A 76 -4.23 6.42 21.54
N LEU A 77 -4.92 5.33 21.89
CA LEU A 77 -6.12 4.85 21.20
C LEU A 77 -7.31 5.81 21.39
N PRO A 78 -8.24 5.96 20.43
CA PRO A 78 -9.48 6.69 20.65
C PRO A 78 -10.36 5.94 21.66
N ILE A 79 -10.92 6.65 22.63
CA ILE A 79 -11.79 6.09 23.68
C ILE A 79 -13.22 6.66 23.63
N SER A 80 -13.51 7.48 22.62
CA SER A 80 -14.84 7.96 22.29
C SER A 80 -15.01 8.15 20.78
N ALA A 81 -16.26 8.22 20.32
CA ALA A 81 -16.56 8.88 19.06
C ALA A 81 -16.32 10.39 19.17
N ALA A 82 -16.18 11.08 18.04
CA ALA A 82 -16.18 12.53 18.03
C ALA A 82 -17.58 13.06 18.38
N GLU A 83 -17.67 13.97 19.34
CA GLU A 83 -18.91 14.56 19.83
C GLU A 83 -18.83 16.08 19.93
N THR A 84 -19.97 16.76 19.99
CA THR A 84 -20.00 18.21 20.22
C THR A 84 -20.25 18.50 21.68
N VAL A 85 -19.30 19.18 22.34
CA VAL A 85 -19.38 19.56 23.76
C VAL A 85 -19.11 21.05 23.93
N LEU A 86 -19.53 21.61 25.07
CA LEU A 86 -19.23 23.01 25.40
C LEU A 86 -17.86 23.11 26.06
N ILE A 87 -16.90 23.71 25.36
CA ILE A 87 -15.60 24.10 25.90
C ILE A 87 -15.58 25.63 26.01
N GLU A 88 -15.33 26.15 27.21
CA GLU A 88 -15.31 27.60 27.49
C GLU A 88 -16.59 28.35 27.04
N GLY A 89 -17.72 27.65 27.07
CA GLY A 89 -19.02 28.21 26.66
C GLY A 89 -19.27 28.23 25.14
N GLN A 90 -18.37 27.68 24.33
CA GLN A 90 -18.53 27.52 22.89
C GLN A 90 -18.71 26.04 22.51
N PRO A 91 -19.61 25.70 21.57
CA PRO A 91 -19.68 24.34 21.04
C PRO A 91 -18.41 24.02 20.25
N ARG A 92 -17.75 22.93 20.63
CA ARG A 92 -16.56 22.40 19.96
C ARG A 92 -16.77 20.93 19.64
N HIS A 93 -16.33 20.51 18.46
CA HIS A 93 -16.16 19.09 18.19
C HIS A 93 -14.95 18.61 18.97
N VAL A 94 -15.09 17.47 19.63
CA VAL A 94 -14.11 16.92 20.54
C VAL A 94 -14.05 15.41 20.37
N GLN A 95 -12.85 14.84 20.42
CA GLN A 95 -12.67 13.39 20.53
C GLN A 95 -11.68 13.06 21.63
N TRP A 96 -12.01 12.06 22.44
CA TRP A 96 -11.18 11.58 23.53
C TRP A 96 -10.28 10.44 23.08
N PHE A 97 -9.03 10.49 23.53
CA PHE A 97 -8.02 9.46 23.36
C PHE A 97 -7.50 9.04 24.74
N GLU A 98 -6.72 7.96 24.81
CA GLU A 98 -6.19 7.50 26.09
C GLU A 98 -5.37 8.57 26.81
N ARG A 99 -4.58 9.38 26.09
CA ARG A 99 -3.63 10.36 26.67
C ARG A 99 -4.04 11.82 26.47
N SER A 100 -5.02 12.09 25.62
CA SER A 100 -5.33 13.45 25.17
C SER A 100 -6.80 13.62 24.80
N ARG A 101 -7.22 14.88 24.67
CA ARG A 101 -8.50 15.28 24.11
C ARG A 101 -8.22 16.26 22.99
N LEU A 102 -8.64 15.93 21.77
CA LEU A 102 -8.51 16.83 20.61
C LEU A 102 -9.76 17.68 20.49
N GLU A 103 -9.58 18.97 20.27
CA GLU A 103 -10.64 19.98 20.19
C GLU A 103 -10.50 20.71 18.85
N TRP A 104 -11.57 20.73 18.05
CA TRP A 104 -11.57 21.40 16.76
C TRP A 104 -12.12 22.82 16.87
N HIS A 105 -11.32 23.77 16.42
CA HIS A 105 -11.50 25.22 16.45
C HIS A 105 -11.56 25.76 15.01
N PRO A 106 -12.70 25.62 14.31
CA PRO A 106 -12.83 26.03 12.91
C PRO A 106 -12.65 27.53 12.68
N GLU A 107 -12.71 28.35 13.73
CA GLU A 107 -12.40 29.77 13.68
C GLU A 107 -10.90 30.10 13.53
N GLN A 108 -10.01 29.11 13.68
CA GLN A 108 -8.58 29.25 13.47
C GLN A 108 -8.18 28.60 12.14
N GLU A 109 -7.15 29.13 11.47
CA GLU A 109 -6.60 28.50 10.28
C GLU A 109 -5.66 27.34 10.65
N ALA A 110 -5.64 26.29 9.83
CA ALA A 110 -4.65 25.23 9.95
C ALA A 110 -3.21 25.80 9.88
N PRO A 111 -2.25 25.30 10.69
CA PRO A 111 -2.31 24.11 11.56
C PRO A 111 -2.79 24.37 13.02
N TYR A 112 -3.42 25.52 13.29
CA TYR A 112 -3.85 25.91 14.65
C TYR A 112 -5.32 25.58 14.96
N ASP A 113 -6.03 25.03 13.99
CA ASP A 113 -7.44 24.69 14.05
C ASP A 113 -7.75 23.44 14.89
N VAL A 114 -6.76 22.66 15.32
CA VAL A 114 -6.93 21.59 16.31
C VAL A 114 -6.02 21.85 17.52
N LEU A 115 -6.63 21.88 18.70
CA LEU A 115 -5.96 22.13 19.98
C LEU A 115 -6.13 20.94 20.93
N LEU A 116 -5.19 20.79 21.86
CA LEU A 116 -5.28 19.80 22.93
C LEU A 116 -5.92 20.39 24.19
N GLY A 117 -6.88 19.67 24.74
CA GLY A 117 -7.49 19.96 26.04
C GLY A 117 -6.47 19.93 27.19
N ARG A 118 -6.75 20.70 28.25
CA ARG A 118 -5.86 20.88 29.40
C ARG A 118 -6.01 19.73 30.42
N LEU A 119 -5.83 18.49 29.97
CA LEU A 119 -6.16 17.30 30.78
C LEU A 119 -5.41 17.21 32.11
N GLY A 120 -4.17 17.73 32.20
CA GLY A 120 -3.43 17.77 33.45
C GLY A 120 -4.05 18.74 34.47
N GLY A 121 -4.45 19.93 34.01
CA GLY A 121 -5.20 20.89 34.82
C GLY A 121 -6.59 20.36 35.20
N ASP A 122 -7.32 19.79 34.23
CA ASP A 122 -8.67 19.22 34.42
C ASP A 122 -8.64 18.10 35.47
N MET A 123 -7.65 17.20 35.41
CA MET A 123 -7.49 16.11 36.37
C MET A 123 -7.15 16.61 37.78
N LEU A 124 -6.21 17.55 37.92
CA LEU A 124 -5.89 18.13 39.23
C LEU A 124 -7.12 18.81 39.84
N GLN A 125 -7.89 19.54 39.03
CA GLN A 125 -9.15 20.14 39.47
C GLN A 125 -10.19 19.08 39.87
N HIS A 126 -10.34 18.01 39.09
CA HIS A 126 -11.23 16.88 39.40
C HIS A 126 -10.85 16.20 40.74
N GLN A 127 -9.55 16.15 41.06
CA GLN A 127 -9.02 15.67 42.34
C GLN A 127 -9.13 16.70 43.49
N GLY A 128 -9.67 17.90 43.25
CA GLY A 128 -9.74 18.97 44.24
C GLY A 128 -8.40 19.62 44.57
N ARG A 129 -7.39 19.45 43.71
CA ARG A 129 -6.03 19.99 43.88
C ARG A 129 -5.90 21.31 43.11
N ALA A 130 -5.82 22.41 43.83
CA ALA A 130 -5.52 23.72 43.25
C ALA A 130 -4.01 23.83 42.98
N TRP A 131 -3.59 23.55 41.74
CA TRP A 131 -2.18 23.55 41.35
C TRP A 131 -1.50 24.91 41.55
N GLN A 132 -2.26 26.02 41.54
CA GLN A 132 -1.75 27.36 41.85
C GLN A 132 -1.24 27.51 43.29
N ALA A 133 -1.62 26.57 44.18
CA ALA A 133 -1.14 26.52 45.55
C ALA A 133 0.07 25.57 45.72
N PHE A 134 0.55 24.94 44.65
CA PHE A 134 1.74 24.08 44.73
C PHE A 134 3.00 24.91 45.00
N PRO A 135 3.99 24.36 45.71
CA PRO A 135 5.26 25.04 45.93
C PRO A 135 5.97 25.38 44.62
N THR A 136 6.38 26.63 44.46
CA THR A 136 7.11 27.13 43.28
C THR A 136 8.62 26.94 43.44
N SER A 137 9.32 26.82 42.31
CA SER A 137 10.78 26.81 42.25
C SER A 137 11.40 28.19 42.43
N PRO A 138 12.66 28.27 42.94
CA PRO A 138 13.44 29.50 42.87
C PRO A 138 13.65 29.94 41.41
N THR A 139 13.70 31.25 41.17
CA THR A 139 13.94 31.81 39.83
C THR A 139 15.32 31.45 39.27
N THR A 140 16.27 31.10 40.14
CA THR A 140 17.60 30.61 39.76
C THR A 140 17.65 29.09 39.89
N VAL A 141 17.61 28.40 38.75
CA VAL A 141 17.65 26.93 38.67
C VAL A 141 19.06 26.41 38.33
N PRO A 142 19.42 25.17 38.71
CA PRO A 142 20.71 24.56 38.36
C PRO A 142 20.95 24.47 36.84
N VAL A 143 22.22 24.32 36.43
CA VAL A 143 22.59 24.03 35.04
C VAL A 143 21.93 22.72 34.61
N GLY A 144 21.29 22.72 33.43
CA GLY A 144 20.51 21.58 32.94
C GLY A 144 19.04 21.57 33.38
N CYS A 145 18.57 22.66 34.00
CA CYS A 145 17.16 22.91 34.29
C CYS A 145 16.65 24.15 33.54
N ARG A 146 15.34 24.18 33.28
CA ARG A 146 14.63 25.32 32.70
C ARG A 146 13.57 25.82 33.69
N PHE A 147 13.54 27.12 33.94
CA PHE A 147 12.50 27.77 34.76
C PHE A 147 11.42 28.38 33.87
N PHE A 148 10.15 28.21 34.25
CA PHE A 148 8.98 28.78 33.57
C PHE A 148 8.36 29.85 34.47
N ALA A 149 8.53 31.11 34.10
CA ALA A 149 8.10 32.25 34.92
C ALA A 149 6.56 32.38 34.99
N GLU A 150 5.87 31.83 33.98
CA GLU A 150 4.42 31.86 33.83
C GLU A 150 3.71 31.07 34.94
N THR A 151 4.32 29.96 35.40
CA THR A 151 3.76 29.10 36.45
C THR A 151 4.62 29.07 37.71
N GLY A 152 5.88 29.51 37.64
CA GLY A 152 6.83 29.46 38.74
C GLY A 152 7.46 28.08 38.96
N HIS A 153 7.35 27.16 38.00
CA HIS A 153 7.87 25.79 38.10
C HIS A 153 9.11 25.56 37.24
N SER A 154 9.89 24.54 37.59
CA SER A 154 11.10 24.16 36.87
C SER A 154 10.99 22.78 36.21
N LEU A 155 11.76 22.57 35.16
CA LEU A 155 11.86 21.31 34.45
C LEU A 155 13.33 20.91 34.30
N CYS A 156 13.67 19.69 34.71
CA CYS A 156 15.05 19.22 34.80
C CYS A 156 15.19 17.76 34.31
N GLY A 157 16.41 17.35 33.99
CA GLY A 157 16.78 15.94 33.81
C GLY A 157 15.93 15.20 32.77
N ASP A 158 15.50 13.98 33.09
CA ASP A 158 14.73 13.10 32.19
C ASP A 158 13.44 13.79 31.68
N PHE A 159 12.75 14.58 32.52
CA PHE A 159 11.55 15.30 32.10
C PHE A 159 11.83 16.48 31.18
N LEU A 160 12.95 17.20 31.36
CA LEU A 160 13.35 18.25 30.42
C LEU A 160 13.73 17.66 29.06
N ALA A 161 14.48 16.56 29.06
CA ALA A 161 14.85 15.85 27.85
C ALA A 161 13.61 15.35 27.09
N ALA A 162 12.66 14.72 27.79
CA ALA A 162 11.42 14.23 27.19
C ALA A 162 10.57 15.36 26.60
N TRP A 163 10.48 16.50 27.30
CA TRP A 163 9.75 17.68 26.85
C TRP A 163 10.38 18.30 25.59
N GLN A 164 11.72 18.36 25.51
CA GLN A 164 12.44 18.89 24.35
C GLN A 164 12.44 17.95 23.14
N ALA A 165 12.21 16.66 23.36
CA ALA A 165 12.21 15.65 22.31
C ALA A 165 10.86 15.51 21.57
N HIS A 166 9.80 16.17 22.05
CA HIS A 166 8.46 16.04 21.49
C HIS A 166 7.75 17.40 21.40
N GLY A 167 6.94 17.57 20.36
CA GLY A 167 6.15 18.76 20.10
C GLY A 167 5.13 18.55 18.98
N LEU A 168 4.19 19.48 18.84
CA LEU A 168 3.30 19.52 17.67
C LEU A 168 4.05 20.17 16.51
N GLU A 169 4.59 19.38 15.58
CA GLU A 169 5.26 19.85 14.36
C GLU A 169 4.44 20.93 13.62
N ARG A 170 4.97 22.16 13.53
CA ARG A 170 4.25 23.33 13.01
C ARG A 170 5.09 24.23 12.12
N ASP A 171 6.41 24.08 12.10
CA ASP A 171 7.32 24.98 11.39
C ASP A 171 8.18 24.30 10.31
N GLY A 172 8.04 22.98 10.15
CA GLY A 172 8.73 22.15 9.16
C GLY A 172 10.22 21.96 9.45
N GLN A 173 10.70 22.31 10.65
CA GLN A 173 12.09 22.17 11.04
C GLN A 173 12.34 20.85 11.79
N PRO A 174 13.50 20.20 11.61
CA PRO A 174 13.82 18.98 12.33
C PRO A 174 13.99 19.24 13.84
N GLY A 175 13.35 18.40 14.65
CA GLY A 175 13.39 18.48 16.12
C GLY A 175 12.08 19.01 16.70
N SER A 176 12.07 19.39 17.97
CA SER A 176 10.92 20.09 18.56
C SER A 176 11.38 21.44 19.10
N SER A 177 10.77 22.50 18.59
CA SER A 177 10.97 23.84 19.10
C SER A 177 10.28 24.00 20.47
N THR A 178 10.70 25.01 21.23
CA THR A 178 10.04 25.35 22.50
C THR A 178 8.54 25.60 22.32
N ALA A 179 8.13 26.21 21.20
CA ALA A 179 6.73 26.51 20.95
C ALA A 179 5.92 25.23 20.69
N GLU A 180 6.51 24.25 20.02
CA GLU A 180 5.87 22.99 19.68
C GLU A 180 5.72 22.09 20.91
N SER A 181 6.74 22.03 21.78
CA SER A 181 6.67 21.34 23.07
C SER A 181 5.64 22.01 24.01
N LEU A 182 5.56 23.35 24.01
CA LEU A 182 4.50 24.08 24.71
C LEU A 182 3.11 23.77 24.14
N ALA A 183 2.99 23.63 22.82
CA ALA A 183 1.71 23.33 22.19
C ALA A 183 1.23 21.91 22.55
N LEU A 184 2.15 20.93 22.63
CA LEU A 184 1.83 19.55 22.99
C LEU A 184 1.54 19.37 24.49
N PHE A 185 2.47 19.80 25.36
CA PHE A 185 2.40 19.50 26.80
C PHE A 185 1.88 20.65 27.65
N GLY A 186 2.06 21.88 27.18
CA GLY A 186 1.82 23.09 27.96
C GLY A 186 2.90 23.35 29.01
N LEU A 187 2.59 24.28 29.92
CA LEU A 187 3.50 24.69 30.98
C LEU A 187 3.51 23.66 32.14
N PRO A 188 4.64 23.49 32.85
CA PRO A 188 4.66 22.67 34.07
C PRO A 188 3.82 23.32 35.16
N LEU A 189 3.00 22.52 35.83
CA LEU A 189 2.09 22.92 36.91
C LEU A 189 2.55 22.45 38.29
N SER A 190 3.59 21.63 38.36
CA SER A 190 4.17 21.14 39.62
C SER A 190 5.67 20.95 39.50
N GLU A 191 6.34 20.73 40.63
CA GLU A 191 7.64 20.05 40.64
C GLU A 191 7.46 18.52 40.57
N PRO A 192 8.52 17.74 40.30
CA PRO A 192 8.48 16.28 40.39
C PRO A 192 8.09 15.80 41.79
N VAL A 193 7.13 14.88 41.86
CA VAL A 193 6.60 14.30 43.11
C VAL A 193 6.34 12.81 42.92
N GLU A 194 6.49 12.02 43.99
CA GLU A 194 6.10 10.61 43.96
C GLU A 194 4.58 10.47 44.10
N GLU A 195 3.92 9.84 43.13
CA GLU A 195 2.48 9.54 43.17
C GLU A 195 2.22 8.07 42.85
N THR A 196 1.26 7.47 43.55
CA THR A 196 0.72 6.15 43.21
C THR A 196 -0.37 6.31 42.17
N LEU A 197 -0.21 5.66 41.01
CA LEU A 197 -1.11 5.80 39.86
C LEU A 197 -2.18 4.70 39.83
N SER A 198 -3.03 4.71 38.80
CA SER A 198 -4.18 3.80 38.66
C SER A 198 -3.82 2.32 38.55
N ASP A 199 -2.57 2.00 38.22
CA ASP A 199 -2.02 0.65 38.20
C ASP A 199 -1.51 0.17 39.58
N GLY A 200 -1.61 1.02 40.61
CA GLY A 200 -1.13 0.74 41.96
C GLY A 200 0.39 0.87 42.15
N GLN A 201 1.13 1.25 41.10
CA GLN A 201 2.56 1.49 41.17
C GLN A 201 2.85 2.95 41.54
N THR A 202 4.00 3.19 42.18
CA THR A 202 4.45 4.54 42.53
C THR A 202 5.51 5.00 41.56
N TYR A 203 5.30 6.18 40.98
CA TYR A 203 6.20 6.79 40.01
C TYR A 203 6.54 8.21 40.43
N THR A 204 7.74 8.66 40.05
CA THR A 204 8.01 10.10 40.01
C THR A 204 7.20 10.68 38.87
N VAL A 205 6.33 11.65 39.16
CA VAL A 205 5.50 12.33 38.17
C VAL A 205 5.69 13.84 38.23
N GLN A 206 5.47 14.50 37.09
CA GLN A 206 5.36 15.96 37.03
C GLN A 206 4.14 16.35 36.21
N TRP A 207 3.33 17.26 36.74
CA TRP A 207 2.10 17.71 36.10
C TRP A 207 2.37 18.88 35.15
N PHE A 208 1.70 18.86 34.00
CA PHE A 208 1.70 19.92 33.00
C PHE A 208 0.26 20.32 32.70
N GLU A 209 0.06 21.39 31.93
CA GLU A 209 -1.29 21.84 31.58
C GLU A 209 -2.09 20.76 30.83
N ARG A 210 -1.45 20.03 29.91
CA ARG A 210 -2.14 19.09 29.00
C ARG A 210 -1.88 17.62 29.29
N THR A 211 -0.90 17.30 30.13
CA THR A 211 -0.53 15.92 30.43
C THR A 211 0.13 15.77 31.81
N ARG A 212 0.43 14.53 32.19
CA ARG A 212 1.29 14.16 33.32
C ARG A 212 2.47 13.36 32.78
N PHE A 213 3.70 13.77 33.09
CA PHE A 213 4.87 12.97 32.78
C PHE A 213 5.10 11.97 33.91
N GLU A 214 5.43 10.74 33.54
CA GLU A 214 5.62 9.62 34.45
C GLU A 214 6.98 8.99 34.18
N ARG A 215 7.81 8.89 35.22
CA ARG A 215 9.14 8.31 35.09
C ARG A 215 9.10 6.82 35.43
N HIS A 216 9.36 5.99 34.42
CA HIS A 216 9.40 4.53 34.46
C HIS A 216 10.87 4.06 34.40
N PRO A 217 11.59 3.98 35.53
CA PRO A 217 13.04 3.73 35.56
C PRO A 217 13.44 2.35 35.02
N GLN A 218 12.50 1.43 34.89
CA GLN A 218 12.70 0.09 34.32
C GLN A 218 12.84 0.14 32.79
N ASN A 219 12.38 1.21 32.14
CA ASN A 219 12.50 1.38 30.70
C ASN A 219 13.92 1.88 30.32
N ASP A 220 14.29 1.63 29.06
CA ASP A 220 15.49 2.20 28.44
C ASP A 220 15.54 3.74 28.61
N PRO A 221 16.73 4.37 28.76
CA PRO A 221 16.85 5.82 28.87
C PRO A 221 16.02 6.62 27.85
N SER A 222 15.87 6.14 26.62
CA SER A 222 15.10 6.79 25.55
C SER A 222 13.57 6.75 25.76
N HIS A 223 13.06 5.81 26.57
CA HIS A 223 11.63 5.59 26.82
C HIS A 223 11.26 5.66 28.31
N ARG A 224 12.13 6.28 29.11
CA ARG A 224 11.99 6.36 30.58
C ARG A 224 10.86 7.29 31.01
N VAL A 225 10.44 8.23 30.18
CA VAL A 225 9.32 9.13 30.46
C VAL A 225 8.14 8.75 29.57
N LEU A 226 7.02 8.40 30.20
CA LEU A 226 5.75 8.16 29.52
C LEU A 226 4.77 9.30 29.80
N PHE A 227 3.79 9.48 28.91
CA PHE A 227 2.71 10.45 29.08
C PHE A 227 1.49 9.73 29.64
N GLY A 228 0.98 10.23 30.77
CA GLY A 228 -0.09 9.60 31.52
C GLY A 228 -1.38 9.45 30.71
N LEU A 229 -2.15 8.41 31.02
CA LEU A 229 -3.40 8.05 30.34
C LEU A 229 -4.58 8.93 30.83
N LEU A 230 -4.37 10.25 30.92
CA LEU A 230 -5.31 11.17 31.56
C LEU A 230 -6.68 11.21 30.87
N GLY A 231 -6.74 10.98 29.56
CA GLY A 231 -8.02 10.91 28.85
C GLY A 231 -8.84 9.72 29.31
N ARG A 232 -8.19 8.55 29.49
CA ARG A 232 -8.83 7.36 30.06
C ARG A 232 -9.21 7.58 31.53
N GLU A 233 -8.36 8.20 32.33
CA GLU A 233 -8.64 8.45 33.76
C GLU A 233 -9.82 9.41 33.96
N LEU A 234 -9.95 10.45 33.12
CA LEU A 234 -11.05 11.42 33.20
C LEU A 234 -12.39 10.89 32.67
N MET A 235 -12.37 9.93 31.73
CA MET A 235 -13.58 9.37 31.11
C MET A 235 -14.19 8.19 31.89
N GLN A 236 -13.55 7.70 32.95
CA GLN A 236 -14.11 6.64 33.78
C GLN A 236 -15.18 7.20 34.76
N PRO A 237 -16.37 6.59 34.86
CA PRO A 237 -17.34 6.95 35.89
C PRO A 237 -16.77 6.62 37.28
N ALA A 238 -16.97 7.51 38.26
CA ALA A 238 -16.46 7.42 39.63
C ALA A 238 -16.98 6.23 40.47
N THR A 239 -17.53 5.17 39.86
CA THR A 239 -18.21 4.04 40.53
C THR A 239 -17.64 2.66 40.17
N ALA A 240 -16.39 2.55 39.74
CA ALA A 240 -15.75 1.25 39.44
C ALA A 240 -14.54 0.94 40.32
N PHE A 241 -14.61 1.26 41.62
CA PHE A 241 -13.67 0.77 42.63
C PHE A 241 -14.34 -0.24 43.58
N GLU A 242 -15.06 -1.23 43.05
CA GLU A 242 -15.36 -2.45 43.81
C GLU A 242 -15.82 -3.61 42.90
N GLY A 243 -14.93 -4.60 42.74
CA GLY A 243 -15.25 -5.97 42.31
C GLY A 243 -14.19 -6.64 41.41
N PRO A 244 -14.06 -7.97 41.45
CA PRO A 244 -13.78 -8.84 42.60
C PRO A 244 -12.26 -9.10 42.74
N VAL A 245 -11.80 -9.36 43.96
CA VAL A 245 -10.45 -9.91 44.21
C VAL A 245 -10.36 -11.29 43.56
N ILE A 246 -9.52 -11.43 42.54
CA ILE A 246 -9.07 -12.72 42.02
C ILE A 246 -8.05 -13.27 43.03
N PRO A 247 -8.27 -14.43 43.68
CA PRO A 247 -7.25 -15.03 44.53
C PRO A 247 -6.08 -15.51 43.68
N ASP A 248 -4.85 -15.29 44.17
CA ASP A 248 -3.63 -15.84 43.59
C ASP A 248 -3.75 -17.35 43.27
N PRO A 249 -3.22 -17.82 42.13
CA PRO A 249 -3.17 -19.25 41.84
C PRO A 249 -2.22 -19.94 42.82
N GLN A 250 -2.78 -20.77 43.72
CA GLN A 250 -2.02 -21.71 44.53
C GLN A 250 -1.27 -22.72 43.64
N PRO A 251 -0.01 -23.06 43.95
CA PRO A 251 0.70 -24.14 43.27
C PRO A 251 0.11 -25.49 43.69
N SER A 252 -0.36 -26.27 42.72
CA SER A 252 -0.73 -27.69 42.91
C SER A 252 0.44 -28.62 42.55
N PRO A 253 0.54 -29.81 43.17
CA PRO A 253 1.77 -30.60 43.22
C PRO A 253 2.01 -31.42 41.94
N ALA A 254 3.29 -31.60 41.62
CA ALA A 254 3.77 -32.42 40.51
C ALA A 254 3.32 -33.90 40.60
N PRO A 255 2.97 -34.55 39.47
CA PRO A 255 2.75 -35.99 39.44
C PRO A 255 4.08 -36.75 39.42
N THR A 256 4.16 -37.79 40.26
CA THR A 256 5.26 -38.75 40.33
C THR A 256 5.33 -39.61 39.05
N PRO A 257 6.52 -39.90 38.50
CA PRO A 257 6.64 -40.78 37.33
C PRO A 257 6.47 -42.26 37.70
N THR A 258 5.68 -42.98 36.90
CA THR A 258 5.59 -44.45 36.90
C THR A 258 6.61 -45.01 35.88
N PRO A 259 7.33 -46.12 36.15
CA PRO A 259 8.39 -46.61 35.27
C PRO A 259 7.81 -47.26 33.99
N ALA A 260 8.34 -46.86 32.82
CA ALA A 260 8.12 -47.54 31.55
C ALA A 260 8.99 -48.81 31.45
N GLY A 261 8.42 -49.90 30.94
CA GLY A 261 9.12 -51.16 30.67
C GLY A 261 10.10 -51.05 29.48
N PRO A 262 11.03 -52.03 29.33
CA PRO A 262 12.13 -51.94 28.38
C PRO A 262 11.68 -52.21 26.93
N PRO A 263 12.26 -51.53 25.92
CA PRO A 263 11.97 -51.77 24.51
C PRO A 263 12.71 -53.01 23.95
N PRO A 264 12.20 -53.65 22.88
CA PRO A 264 12.85 -54.77 22.22
C PRO A 264 14.02 -54.33 21.31
N PRO A 265 14.97 -55.23 20.97
CA PRO A 265 16.21 -54.87 20.30
C PRO A 265 16.03 -54.62 18.79
N PRO A 266 16.83 -53.73 18.17
CA PRO A 266 16.74 -53.44 16.75
C PRO A 266 17.39 -54.52 15.88
N ALA A 267 16.75 -54.81 14.74
CA ALA A 267 17.27 -55.64 13.68
C ALA A 267 18.40 -54.92 12.93
N GLN A 268 19.52 -55.61 12.72
CA GLN A 268 20.67 -55.12 11.95
C GLN A 268 20.42 -55.31 10.44
N THR A 269 20.70 -54.30 9.63
CA THR A 269 20.85 -54.39 8.17
C THR A 269 21.91 -53.36 7.75
N PRO A 270 22.81 -53.68 6.79
CA PRO A 270 24.21 -53.27 6.85
C PRO A 270 24.50 -51.90 6.25
N GLU A 271 25.53 -51.28 6.83
CA GLU A 271 26.11 -49.98 6.49
C GLU A 271 27.03 -50.04 5.26
N PRO A 272 26.96 -49.08 4.32
CA PRO A 272 28.03 -48.80 3.39
C PRO A 272 28.80 -47.51 3.78
N THR A 273 30.09 -47.74 4.09
CA THR A 273 31.26 -46.86 3.96
C THR A 273 31.22 -45.49 4.62
N GLU A 274 31.78 -45.45 5.82
CA GLU A 274 32.21 -44.29 6.60
C GLU A 274 33.02 -43.30 5.75
N ALA A 275 32.38 -42.21 5.32
CA ALA A 275 33.06 -40.97 4.97
C ALA A 275 33.68 -40.40 6.25
N THR A 276 34.90 -39.88 6.17
CA THR A 276 35.57 -39.17 7.26
C THR A 276 34.59 -38.18 7.89
N PRO A 277 34.38 -38.17 9.23
CA PRO A 277 33.45 -37.25 9.87
C PRO A 277 33.79 -35.82 9.48
N LEU A 278 32.88 -35.15 8.78
CA LEU A 278 33.01 -33.74 8.45
C LEU A 278 33.07 -32.96 9.76
N GLU A 279 34.22 -32.39 10.06
CA GLU A 279 34.44 -31.65 11.30
C GLU A 279 33.44 -30.49 11.37
N THR A 280 32.63 -30.47 12.41
CA THR A 280 31.64 -29.42 12.63
C THR A 280 32.32 -28.30 13.40
N PRO A 281 32.46 -27.09 12.83
CA PRO A 281 33.06 -25.98 13.55
C PRO A 281 32.26 -25.68 14.83
N PRO A 282 32.89 -25.07 15.85
CA PRO A 282 32.16 -24.65 17.04
C PRO A 282 31.09 -23.61 16.68
N MET A 283 29.99 -23.60 17.45
CA MET A 283 28.94 -22.60 17.29
C MET A 283 29.50 -21.19 17.55
N PRO A 284 29.20 -20.20 16.68
CA PRO A 284 29.63 -18.83 16.88
C PRO A 284 29.08 -18.25 18.19
N GLN A 285 29.84 -17.34 18.80
CA GLN A 285 29.41 -16.59 19.97
C GLN A 285 28.54 -15.38 19.56
N PRO A 286 27.65 -14.90 20.44
CA PRO A 286 26.87 -13.68 20.18
C PRO A 286 27.77 -12.46 19.93
N ILE A 287 27.37 -11.59 18.99
CA ILE A 287 28.07 -10.33 18.72
C ILE A 287 27.54 -9.25 19.66
N ALA A 288 28.43 -8.60 20.42
CA ALA A 288 28.08 -7.45 21.24
C ALA A 288 27.82 -6.21 20.36
N ASN A 289 26.77 -5.44 20.67
CA ASN A 289 26.43 -4.18 19.97
C ASN A 289 26.06 -4.36 18.48
N GLN A 290 25.41 -5.48 18.13
CA GLN A 290 24.86 -5.69 16.80
C GLN A 290 23.59 -4.82 16.57
N PRO A 291 23.34 -4.32 15.34
CA PRO A 291 22.10 -3.63 15.00
C PRO A 291 20.85 -4.45 15.33
N ALA A 292 19.81 -3.80 15.88
CA ALA A 292 18.56 -4.45 16.29
C ALA A 292 17.58 -4.76 15.14
N THR A 293 17.81 -4.19 13.95
CA THR A 293 16.94 -4.35 12.78
C THR A 293 17.73 -4.91 11.60
N ILE A 294 17.04 -5.64 10.71
CA ILE A 294 17.68 -6.22 9.52
C ILE A 294 18.25 -5.11 8.61
N ALA A 295 17.51 -4.02 8.42
CA ALA A 295 17.99 -2.85 7.68
C ALA A 295 19.25 -2.21 8.31
N GLY A 296 19.40 -2.28 9.65
CA GLY A 296 20.60 -1.80 10.35
C GLY A 296 21.84 -2.66 10.10
N LEU A 297 21.68 -3.94 9.75
CA LEU A 297 22.79 -4.85 9.38
C LEU A 297 23.37 -4.52 7.99
N LEU A 298 22.59 -3.89 7.13
CA LEU A 298 22.88 -3.67 5.73
C LEU A 298 23.59 -2.34 5.48
N GLY A 299 24.34 -2.25 4.37
CA GLY A 299 25.09 -1.04 3.99
C GLY A 299 24.26 -0.07 3.17
N GLY A 300 24.66 1.20 3.14
CA GLY A 300 23.97 2.25 2.39
C GLY A 300 23.95 2.04 0.86
N ASP A 301 24.70 1.06 0.36
CA ASP A 301 24.78 0.65 -1.05
C ASP A 301 23.70 -0.37 -1.47
N ILE A 302 22.74 -0.68 -0.60
CA ILE A 302 21.57 -1.50 -0.95
C ILE A 302 20.65 -0.75 -1.91
N LEU A 303 20.27 -1.44 -2.98
CA LEU A 303 19.45 -0.93 -4.08
C LEU A 303 18.07 -1.58 -4.13
N VAL A 304 17.95 -2.84 -3.71
CA VAL A 304 16.66 -3.50 -3.52
C VAL A 304 16.67 -4.13 -2.14
N TYR A 305 15.62 -3.87 -1.36
CA TYR A 305 15.43 -4.45 -0.04
C TYR A 305 13.98 -4.90 0.11
N GLY A 306 13.76 -6.18 0.34
CA GLY A 306 12.44 -6.69 0.68
C GLY A 306 12.41 -7.27 2.08
N GLN A 307 11.29 -7.07 2.78
CA GLN A 307 11.03 -7.63 4.10
C GLN A 307 9.61 -8.17 4.09
N ILE A 308 9.44 -9.44 4.43
CA ILE A 308 8.16 -10.14 4.43
C ILE A 308 8.05 -11.02 5.67
N ALA A 309 6.83 -11.38 6.05
CA ALA A 309 6.64 -12.38 7.08
C ALA A 309 7.14 -13.75 6.60
N SER A 310 7.99 -14.39 7.40
CA SER A 310 8.46 -15.76 7.14
C SER A 310 7.43 -16.80 7.59
N ARG A 311 6.54 -16.44 8.51
CA ARG A 311 5.44 -17.28 9.01
C ARG A 311 4.10 -16.58 8.80
N PRO A 312 3.48 -16.68 7.61
CA PRO A 312 2.22 -16.00 7.31
C PRO A 312 1.11 -16.31 8.31
N SER A 313 1.08 -17.50 8.91
CA SER A 313 0.11 -17.88 9.95
C SER A 313 0.17 -17.05 11.23
N THR A 314 1.27 -16.31 11.49
CA THR A 314 1.35 -15.38 12.63
C THR A 314 0.83 -13.98 12.30
N LEU A 315 0.57 -13.68 11.02
CA LEU A 315 0.00 -12.41 10.62
C LEU A 315 -1.51 -12.35 10.87
N PRO A 316 -2.03 -11.21 11.36
CA PRO A 316 -3.47 -10.98 11.42
C PRO A 316 -4.13 -11.19 10.04
N ASN A 317 -5.31 -11.80 10.03
CA ASN A 317 -6.13 -12.07 8.84
C ASN A 317 -5.52 -13.01 7.78
N ALA A 318 -4.37 -13.63 8.04
CA ALA A 318 -3.73 -14.53 7.06
C ALA A 318 -4.54 -15.79 6.75
N GLU A 319 -5.37 -16.27 7.69
CA GLU A 319 -6.18 -17.49 7.53
C GLU A 319 -7.03 -17.48 6.26
N ARG A 320 -7.64 -16.33 5.92
CA ARG A 320 -8.47 -16.20 4.73
C ARG A 320 -7.64 -16.29 3.46
N LEU A 321 -6.48 -15.65 3.43
CA LEU A 321 -5.58 -15.70 2.28
C LEU A 321 -4.98 -17.10 2.11
N LEU A 322 -4.63 -17.77 3.21
CA LEU A 322 -4.16 -19.16 3.22
C LEU A 322 -5.25 -20.12 2.71
N ALA A 323 -6.51 -19.92 3.10
CA ALA A 323 -7.64 -20.72 2.62
C ALA A 323 -7.96 -20.47 1.14
N ALA A 324 -7.88 -19.20 0.70
CA ALA A 324 -8.15 -18.80 -0.67
C ALA A 324 -7.07 -19.30 -1.64
N TYR A 325 -5.80 -19.23 -1.23
CA TYR A 325 -4.65 -19.55 -2.07
C TYR A 325 -3.66 -20.45 -1.34
N PRO A 326 -4.04 -21.71 -1.05
CA PRO A 326 -3.18 -22.63 -0.30
C PRO A 326 -1.86 -22.92 -1.02
N TRP A 327 -1.78 -22.70 -2.33
CA TRP A 327 -0.58 -22.88 -3.15
C TRP A 327 0.40 -21.69 -3.12
N LEU A 328 -0.06 -20.48 -2.74
CA LEU A 328 0.83 -19.31 -2.57
C LEU A 328 1.73 -19.45 -1.34
N PHE A 329 1.32 -20.33 -0.43
CA PHE A 329 2.00 -20.61 0.81
C PHE A 329 2.44 -22.07 0.77
N PHE A 330 3.51 -22.39 1.47
CA PHE A 330 4.06 -23.74 1.49
C PHE A 330 2.94 -24.76 1.72
N ASP A 331 2.73 -25.63 0.73
CA ASP A 331 1.73 -26.70 0.78
C ASP A 331 2.00 -27.58 2.00
N GLN A 332 1.20 -27.41 3.06
CA GLN A 332 1.33 -28.21 4.29
C GLN A 332 1.02 -29.69 4.07
N SER A 333 0.46 -30.07 2.91
CA SER A 333 0.15 -31.44 2.56
C SER A 333 1.17 -32.11 1.62
N SER A 334 2.17 -31.37 1.12
CA SER A 334 3.26 -31.91 0.28
C SER A 334 4.64 -31.28 0.56
N PRO A 335 5.11 -31.19 1.83
CA PRO A 335 6.16 -30.23 2.20
C PRO A 335 7.60 -30.67 1.84
N ASP A 336 7.81 -31.90 1.36
CA ASP A 336 9.17 -32.46 1.32
C ASP A 336 9.89 -32.42 -0.03
N ASN A 337 9.22 -32.22 -1.16
CA ASN A 337 9.87 -32.61 -2.42
C ASN A 337 10.90 -31.64 -3.03
N ALA A 338 10.96 -30.36 -2.62
CA ALA A 338 11.94 -29.42 -3.19
C ALA A 338 13.00 -28.98 -2.17
N ILE A 339 12.60 -28.57 -0.97
CA ILE A 339 13.53 -28.18 0.09
C ILE A 339 14.26 -29.42 0.64
N THR A 340 13.55 -30.51 0.93
CA THR A 340 14.17 -31.75 1.40
C THR A 340 15.03 -32.38 0.29
N THR A 341 14.63 -32.26 -0.98
CA THR A 341 15.42 -32.74 -2.14
C THR A 341 16.67 -31.90 -2.41
N ASN A 342 16.61 -30.57 -2.27
CA ASN A 342 17.74 -29.70 -2.64
C ASN A 342 18.66 -29.37 -1.45
N LEU A 343 18.11 -29.26 -0.24
CA LEU A 343 18.83 -28.83 0.96
C LEU A 343 18.96 -29.94 2.03
N GLY A 344 18.22 -31.05 1.92
CA GLY A 344 18.32 -32.17 2.87
C GLY A 344 17.76 -31.87 4.26
N VAL A 345 16.85 -30.90 4.35
CA VAL A 345 16.24 -30.38 5.58
C VAL A 345 14.72 -30.39 5.46
N SER A 346 14.04 -30.63 6.57
CA SER A 346 12.58 -30.57 6.70
C SER A 346 12.17 -29.18 7.19
N ILE A 347 11.08 -28.65 6.65
CA ILE A 347 10.51 -27.38 7.13
C ILE A 347 10.12 -27.51 8.61
N ASP A 348 9.36 -28.54 8.97
CA ASP A 348 8.77 -28.68 10.30
C ASP A 348 9.82 -29.00 11.38
N GLU A 349 10.78 -29.87 11.06
CA GLU A 349 11.77 -30.32 12.03
C GLU A 349 13.01 -29.41 12.08
N ASP A 350 13.45 -28.87 10.94
CA ASP A 350 14.74 -28.18 10.85
C ASP A 350 14.64 -26.68 10.61
N ILE A 351 13.50 -26.11 10.18
CA ILE A 351 13.38 -24.67 9.89
C ILE A 351 12.46 -23.96 10.89
N LEU A 352 11.21 -24.45 11.02
CA LEU A 352 10.21 -23.85 11.88
C LEU A 352 10.69 -23.67 13.33
N PRO A 353 11.46 -24.57 13.97
CA PRO A 353 11.84 -24.39 15.37
C PRO A 353 12.64 -23.11 15.66
N TRP A 354 13.42 -22.61 14.71
CA TRP A 354 14.32 -21.48 14.93
C TRP A 354 14.00 -20.22 14.13
N ILE A 355 13.27 -20.30 13.02
CA ILE A 355 13.02 -19.13 12.17
C ILE A 355 12.16 -18.09 12.90
N GLY A 356 12.54 -16.81 12.77
CA GLY A 356 11.78 -15.66 13.27
C GLY A 356 10.43 -15.49 12.58
N ASP A 357 9.75 -14.36 12.83
CA ASP A 357 8.48 -14.02 12.15
C ASP A 357 8.69 -13.22 10.86
N GLU A 358 9.89 -12.72 10.65
CA GLU A 358 10.28 -11.93 9.49
C GLU A 358 11.37 -12.63 8.70
N MET A 359 11.48 -12.29 7.43
CA MET A 359 12.65 -12.55 6.60
C MET A 359 12.89 -11.35 5.70
N ALA A 360 14.14 -11.12 5.31
CA ALA A 360 14.47 -10.09 4.35
C ALA A 360 15.35 -10.63 3.23
N PHE A 361 15.32 -9.94 2.10
CA PHE A 361 16.31 -10.05 1.05
C PHE A 361 16.86 -8.68 0.70
N ALA A 362 18.14 -8.63 0.36
CA ALA A 362 18.83 -7.41 0.00
C ALA A 362 19.71 -7.63 -1.22
N PHE A 363 19.72 -6.66 -2.12
CA PHE A 363 20.58 -6.61 -3.28
C PHE A 363 21.30 -5.27 -3.32
N GLY A 364 22.63 -5.31 -3.48
CA GLY A 364 23.48 -4.11 -3.53
C GLY A 364 24.89 -4.45 -4.00
N GLY A 365 25.88 -3.67 -3.57
CA GLY A 365 27.29 -4.01 -3.79
C GLY A 365 27.77 -3.97 -5.24
N LEU A 366 27.10 -3.21 -6.12
CA LEU A 366 27.50 -3.04 -7.53
C LEU A 366 28.83 -2.28 -7.69
N GLY A 367 29.26 -1.51 -6.68
CA GLY A 367 30.52 -0.76 -6.69
C GLY A 367 30.66 0.20 -7.90
N ASP A 368 31.89 0.41 -8.37
CA ASP A 368 32.20 1.16 -9.61
C ASP A 368 32.01 0.33 -10.89
N ARG A 369 31.50 -0.92 -10.79
CA ARG A 369 31.53 -1.91 -11.88
C ARG A 369 30.38 -1.78 -12.86
N LEU A 370 29.37 -0.98 -12.54
CA LEU A 370 28.24 -0.65 -13.40
C LEU A 370 28.12 0.86 -13.47
N THR A 371 28.40 1.44 -14.63
CA THR A 371 28.04 2.83 -14.89
C THR A 371 26.54 2.91 -15.24
N PRO A 372 25.90 4.08 -15.09
CA PRO A 372 24.55 4.30 -15.61
C PRO A 372 24.39 3.90 -17.08
N GLU A 373 25.45 4.02 -17.90
CA GLU A 373 25.41 3.55 -19.30
C GLU A 373 25.30 2.02 -19.41
N MET A 374 26.04 1.25 -18.60
CA MET A 374 25.96 -0.22 -18.63
C MET A 374 24.59 -0.75 -18.15
N LEU A 375 23.98 -0.11 -17.15
CA LEU A 375 22.62 -0.44 -16.68
C LEU A 375 21.53 -0.07 -17.70
N ALA A 376 21.82 0.83 -18.63
CA ALA A 376 20.92 1.20 -19.72
C ALA A 376 21.06 0.29 -20.96
N GLU A 377 22.24 -0.31 -21.16
CA GLU A 377 22.56 -1.17 -22.33
C GLU A 377 22.37 -2.68 -22.07
N THR A 378 22.06 -3.10 -20.84
CA THR A 378 21.90 -4.53 -20.50
C THR A 378 20.49 -5.02 -20.84
N ASP A 379 20.35 -5.87 -21.86
CA ASP A 379 19.05 -6.44 -22.27
C ASP A 379 18.62 -7.65 -21.42
N ASP A 380 19.56 -8.34 -20.76
CA ASP A 380 19.30 -9.55 -19.96
C ASP A 380 19.33 -9.25 -18.44
N PRO A 381 18.19 -9.39 -17.72
CA PRO A 381 18.11 -9.22 -16.28
C PRO A 381 19.09 -10.05 -15.45
N SER A 382 19.48 -11.22 -15.96
CA SER A 382 20.39 -12.13 -15.27
C SER A 382 21.82 -11.59 -15.17
N ASP A 383 22.23 -10.71 -16.08
CA ASP A 383 23.57 -10.12 -16.08
C ASP A 383 23.75 -9.09 -14.95
N VAL A 384 22.72 -8.31 -14.60
CA VAL A 384 22.76 -7.39 -13.46
C VAL A 384 22.87 -8.16 -12.14
N LEU A 385 22.16 -9.29 -12.02
CA LEU A 385 22.21 -10.18 -10.85
C LEU A 385 23.57 -10.86 -10.68
N ARG A 386 24.35 -11.04 -11.75
CA ARG A 386 25.71 -11.62 -11.70
C ARG A 386 26.74 -10.69 -11.07
N PHE A 387 26.57 -9.37 -11.16
CA PHE A 387 27.54 -8.40 -10.63
C PHE A 387 27.21 -7.91 -9.22
N GLY A 388 25.95 -8.03 -8.80
CA GLY A 388 25.49 -7.58 -7.48
C GLY A 388 25.64 -8.63 -6.39
N LYS A 389 25.62 -8.13 -5.15
CA LYS A 389 25.63 -8.93 -3.93
C LYS A 389 24.18 -9.12 -3.48
N PHE A 390 23.73 -10.37 -3.49
CA PHE A 390 22.42 -10.76 -2.98
C PHE A 390 22.58 -11.43 -1.62
N THR A 391 21.67 -11.13 -0.70
CA THR A 391 21.63 -11.73 0.63
C THR A 391 20.19 -11.99 1.07
N VAL A 392 19.90 -13.21 1.52
CA VAL A 392 18.71 -13.56 2.30
C VAL A 392 19.09 -13.57 3.77
N ILE A 393 18.26 -12.95 4.59
CA ILE A 393 18.50 -12.70 6.01
C ILE A 393 17.30 -13.24 6.79
N LEU A 394 17.57 -14.21 7.66
CA LEU A 394 16.57 -14.89 8.46
C LEU A 394 16.89 -14.68 9.94
N PRO A 395 16.13 -13.85 10.66
CA PRO A 395 16.19 -13.78 12.11
C PRO A 395 15.97 -15.16 12.74
N SER A 396 16.67 -15.42 13.83
CA SER A 396 16.61 -16.66 14.59
C SER A 396 16.09 -16.38 15.99
N ARG A 397 15.06 -17.12 16.40
CA ARG A 397 14.60 -17.20 17.80
C ARG A 397 15.32 -18.28 18.60
N ASN A 398 16.11 -19.13 17.92
CA ASN A 398 16.86 -20.22 18.53
C ASN A 398 18.16 -20.48 17.74
N ALA A 399 19.25 -19.85 18.20
CA ALA A 399 20.56 -19.95 17.56
C ALA A 399 21.10 -21.39 17.47
N GLU A 400 20.83 -22.24 18.46
CA GLU A 400 21.29 -23.63 18.49
C GLU A 400 20.61 -24.47 17.39
N ALA A 401 19.29 -24.34 17.27
CA ALA A 401 18.54 -25.02 16.21
C ALA A 401 18.88 -24.47 14.82
N ALA A 402 19.09 -23.16 14.68
CA ALA A 402 19.56 -22.54 13.44
C ALA A 402 20.97 -23.04 13.05
N TRP A 403 21.87 -23.19 14.02
CA TRP A 403 23.20 -23.75 13.81
C TRP A 403 23.15 -25.22 13.39
N ALA A 404 22.28 -26.02 14.02
CA ALA A 404 22.05 -27.41 13.64
C ALA A 404 21.54 -27.51 12.19
N PHE A 405 20.58 -26.67 11.81
CA PHE A 405 20.07 -26.55 10.45
C PHE A 405 21.19 -26.27 9.43
N LEU A 406 22.02 -25.23 9.67
CA LEU A 406 23.12 -24.86 8.77
C LEU A 406 24.10 -26.01 8.54
N ASN A 407 24.40 -26.78 9.59
CA ASN A 407 25.29 -27.92 9.49
C ASN A 407 24.64 -29.11 8.77
N LYS A 408 23.35 -29.38 9.03
CA LYS A 408 22.60 -30.45 8.37
C LYS A 408 22.55 -30.24 6.86
N GLN A 409 22.22 -29.02 6.40
CA GLN A 409 22.19 -28.72 4.96
C GLN A 409 23.58 -28.82 4.33
N ARG A 410 24.64 -28.36 5.02
CA ARG A 410 26.02 -28.43 4.53
C ARG A 410 26.43 -29.88 4.29
N GLN A 411 26.27 -30.72 5.31
CA GLN A 411 26.63 -32.14 5.25
C GLN A 411 25.80 -32.90 4.19
N TYR A 412 24.54 -32.52 3.99
CA TYR A 412 23.74 -33.09 2.90
C TYR A 412 24.34 -32.74 1.53
N ARG A 413 24.64 -31.46 1.29
CA ARG A 413 25.20 -30.98 0.01
C ARG A 413 26.61 -31.51 -0.26
N GLU A 414 27.43 -31.63 0.77
CA GLU A 414 28.75 -32.28 0.67
C GLU A 414 28.64 -33.75 0.25
N ARG A 415 27.63 -34.46 0.77
CA ARG A 415 27.31 -35.83 0.31
C ARG A 415 26.79 -35.88 -1.13
N GLN A 416 26.21 -34.79 -1.65
CA GLN A 416 25.84 -34.64 -3.06
C GLN A 416 27.02 -34.21 -3.95
N GLY A 417 28.22 -34.05 -3.40
CA GLY A 417 29.44 -33.74 -4.14
C GLY A 417 29.82 -32.26 -4.18
N GLU A 418 29.11 -31.39 -3.43
CA GLU A 418 29.54 -30.01 -3.23
C GLU A 418 30.72 -29.89 -2.25
N GLN A 419 31.51 -28.82 -2.36
CA GLN A 419 32.64 -28.56 -1.46
C GLN A 419 32.50 -27.20 -0.79
N PHE A 420 32.76 -27.12 0.51
CA PHE A 420 32.77 -25.87 1.26
C PHE A 420 34.12 -25.64 1.93
N GLU A 421 34.61 -24.41 1.81
CA GLU A 421 35.64 -23.84 2.65
C GLU A 421 34.97 -23.22 3.89
N VAL A 422 35.49 -23.55 5.07
CA VAL A 422 35.10 -22.88 6.32
C VAL A 422 36.06 -21.72 6.55
N ILE A 423 35.57 -20.50 6.35
CA ILE A 423 36.32 -19.27 6.59
C ILE A 423 35.98 -18.79 8.00
N ASP A 424 36.95 -18.81 8.91
CA ASP A 424 36.80 -18.16 10.21
C ASP A 424 37.03 -16.64 10.08
N TYR A 425 36.01 -15.86 10.40
CA TYR A 425 36.07 -14.40 10.41
C TYR A 425 35.61 -13.86 11.76
N GLN A 426 36.55 -13.35 12.55
CA GLN A 426 36.30 -12.83 13.91
C GLN A 426 35.59 -13.84 14.84
N GLY A 427 35.89 -15.14 14.69
CA GLY A 427 35.27 -16.21 15.48
C GLY A 427 33.92 -16.67 14.93
N ILE A 428 33.53 -16.21 13.74
CA ILE A 428 32.30 -16.59 13.04
C ILE A 428 32.66 -17.45 11.83
N PRO A 429 32.23 -18.73 11.81
CA PRO A 429 32.45 -19.61 10.67
C PRO A 429 31.51 -19.23 9.51
N ILE A 430 32.09 -18.91 8.35
CA ILE A 430 31.40 -18.68 7.09
C ILE A 430 31.64 -19.88 6.18
N PHE A 431 30.57 -20.55 5.77
CA PHE A 431 30.63 -21.70 4.87
C PHE A 431 30.56 -21.24 3.42
N ALA A 432 31.71 -21.08 2.76
CA ALA A 432 31.80 -20.62 1.38
C ALA A 432 31.96 -21.82 0.44
N LYS A 433 31.20 -21.89 -0.65
CA LYS A 433 31.36 -22.96 -1.64
C LYS A 433 32.71 -22.81 -2.35
N SER A 434 33.53 -23.85 -2.35
CA SER A 434 34.84 -23.88 -3.01
C SER A 434 34.63 -24.12 -4.51
N ASP A 435 34.90 -23.11 -5.34
CA ASP A 435 34.80 -23.14 -6.82
C ASP A 435 33.49 -23.72 -7.39
N SER A 436 32.50 -22.87 -7.67
CA SER A 436 31.55 -23.17 -8.75
C SER A 436 32.04 -22.49 -10.03
N THR A 437 32.62 -23.25 -10.94
CA THR A 437 32.79 -22.84 -12.34
C THR A 437 31.45 -22.75 -13.10
N ASP A 438 30.32 -22.82 -12.39
CA ASP A 438 28.97 -22.76 -12.90
C ASP A 438 28.42 -21.33 -12.78
N PRO A 439 28.40 -20.55 -13.89
CA PRO A 439 27.87 -19.19 -13.90
C PRO A 439 26.35 -19.11 -13.74
N ASP A 440 25.64 -20.24 -13.75
CA ASP A 440 24.17 -20.32 -13.63
C ASP A 440 23.71 -20.71 -12.21
N ALA A 441 24.63 -20.96 -11.28
CA ALA A 441 24.33 -21.25 -9.87
C ALA A 441 23.90 -19.98 -9.10
N LEU A 442 22.75 -19.40 -9.46
CA LEU A 442 22.13 -18.25 -8.77
C LEU A 442 21.75 -18.54 -7.31
N TYR A 443 21.86 -19.81 -6.89
CA TYR A 443 21.70 -20.23 -5.51
C TYR A 443 22.86 -21.16 -5.14
N GLN A 444 23.97 -20.58 -4.68
CA GLN A 444 24.68 -20.93 -3.43
C GLN A 444 26.13 -20.43 -3.44
N ALA A 445 26.40 -19.31 -2.77
CA ALA A 445 27.76 -18.88 -2.46
C ALA A 445 27.88 -18.08 -1.14
N ALA A 446 28.14 -18.83 -0.06
CA ALA A 446 28.37 -18.41 1.33
C ALA A 446 27.13 -18.32 2.23
N PHE A 447 27.19 -18.98 3.39
CA PHE A 447 26.20 -18.86 4.46
C PHE A 447 26.86 -18.89 5.85
N ALA A 448 26.21 -18.24 6.83
CA ALA A 448 26.72 -18.12 8.19
C ALA A 448 25.59 -17.84 9.20
N LEU A 449 25.85 -18.15 10.48
CA LEU A 449 25.06 -17.64 11.61
C LEU A 449 25.82 -16.45 12.21
N VAL A 450 25.24 -15.25 12.11
CA VAL A 450 25.85 -13.98 12.54
C VAL A 450 24.98 -13.35 13.62
N GLY A 451 25.36 -13.56 14.89
CA GLY A 451 24.51 -13.26 16.03
C GLY A 451 23.18 -14.02 15.94
N ASP A 452 22.07 -13.29 15.92
CA ASP A 452 20.72 -13.87 15.83
C ASP A 452 20.22 -14.00 14.37
N TYR A 453 21.10 -13.97 13.37
CA TYR A 453 20.70 -13.99 11.96
C TYR A 453 21.37 -15.12 11.18
N VAL A 454 20.57 -15.94 10.50
CA VAL A 454 21.04 -16.85 9.46
C VAL A 454 21.11 -16.10 8.14
N LEU A 455 22.29 -16.09 7.54
CA LEU A 455 22.57 -15.38 6.29
C LEU A 455 22.86 -16.38 5.17
N PHE A 456 22.23 -16.18 4.02
CA PHE A 456 22.62 -16.81 2.76
C PHE A 456 22.98 -15.70 1.78
N SER A 457 24.16 -15.74 1.20
CA SER A 457 24.58 -14.76 0.20
C SER A 457 25.13 -15.44 -1.05
N ASN A 458 25.42 -14.64 -2.08
CA ASN A 458 26.33 -14.99 -3.15
C ASN A 458 27.75 -14.41 -2.93
N SER A 459 28.00 -13.71 -1.82
CA SER A 459 29.25 -13.02 -1.55
C SER A 459 29.70 -13.13 -0.10
N VAL A 460 30.86 -13.78 0.12
CA VAL A 460 31.54 -13.79 1.43
C VAL A 460 31.81 -12.36 1.92
N SER A 461 32.14 -11.44 1.00
CA SER A 461 32.41 -10.04 1.35
C SER A 461 31.20 -9.36 1.98
N GLN A 462 29.97 -9.69 1.54
CA GLN A 462 28.76 -9.12 2.09
C GLN A 462 28.52 -9.60 3.53
N ILE A 463 28.74 -10.90 3.79
CA ILE A 463 28.65 -11.47 5.14
C ILE A 463 29.68 -10.79 6.07
N ARG A 464 30.92 -10.57 5.61
CA ARG A 464 31.93 -9.84 6.39
C ARG A 464 31.49 -8.40 6.71
N THR A 465 30.95 -7.67 5.73
CA THR A 465 30.42 -6.33 5.96
C THR A 465 29.30 -6.33 7.01
N ILE A 466 28.45 -7.36 7.04
CA ILE A 466 27.41 -7.49 8.08
C ILE A 466 28.02 -7.77 9.46
N ILE A 467 29.06 -8.63 9.53
CA ILE A 467 29.77 -8.93 10.79
C ILE A 467 30.46 -7.69 11.35
N ASP A 468 31.09 -6.89 10.49
CA ASP A 468 31.88 -5.71 10.89
C ASP A 468 31.03 -4.51 11.33
N ARG A 469 29.71 -4.53 11.09
CA ARG A 469 28.85 -3.36 11.27
C ARG A 469 28.36 -3.22 12.72
N PRO A 470 28.78 -2.17 13.46
CA PRO A 470 28.23 -1.89 14.79
C PRO A 470 26.81 -1.29 14.69
N ALA A 471 26.07 -1.34 15.80
CA ALA A 471 24.80 -0.63 15.92
C ALA A 471 25.00 0.90 15.77
N GLY A 472 24.10 1.53 15.00
CA GLY A 472 24.09 2.99 14.83
C GLY A 472 25.09 3.55 13.81
N SER A 473 25.64 2.73 12.91
CA SER A 473 26.53 3.22 11.86
C SER A 473 25.86 4.21 10.91
N ASP A 474 26.55 5.31 10.60
CA ASP A 474 26.08 6.35 9.67
C ASP A 474 26.01 5.89 8.20
N ASP A 475 26.68 4.78 7.87
CA ASP A 475 26.65 4.15 6.54
C ASP A 475 25.61 3.01 6.45
N ALA A 476 24.77 2.80 7.47
CA ALA A 476 23.78 1.73 7.46
C ALA A 476 22.62 2.04 6.50
N PHE A 477 22.05 0.99 5.88
CA PHE A 477 20.87 1.14 5.02
C PHE A 477 19.68 1.75 5.76
N LEU A 478 19.53 1.45 7.05
CA LEU A 478 18.49 2.02 7.92
C LEU A 478 18.46 3.56 7.94
N VAL A 479 19.60 4.22 7.76
CA VAL A 479 19.72 5.68 7.74
C VAL A 479 19.77 6.26 6.32
N ASN A 480 19.57 5.43 5.29
CA ASN A 480 19.48 5.90 3.91
C ASN A 480 18.25 6.83 3.78
N PRO A 481 18.43 8.08 3.33
CA PRO A 481 17.34 9.08 3.31
C PRO A 481 16.21 8.71 2.35
N ARG A 482 16.50 8.01 1.24
CA ARG A 482 15.47 7.55 0.30
C ARG A 482 14.65 6.42 0.90
N TYR A 483 15.32 5.48 1.56
CA TYR A 483 14.66 4.41 2.31
C TYR A 483 13.76 5.00 3.41
N GLN A 484 14.28 5.90 4.26
CA GLN A 484 13.51 6.52 5.32
C GLN A 484 12.29 7.30 4.80
N ARG A 485 12.46 8.08 3.72
CA ARG A 485 11.38 8.83 3.09
C ARG A 485 10.32 7.90 2.51
N LEU A 486 10.72 6.82 1.85
CA LEU A 486 9.78 5.81 1.37
C LEU A 486 9.03 5.18 2.55
N MET A 487 9.75 4.74 3.59
CA MET A 487 9.18 4.07 4.75
C MET A 487 8.18 4.91 5.53
N HIS A 488 8.41 6.22 5.63
CA HIS A 488 7.45 7.16 6.19
C HIS A 488 6.11 7.15 5.44
N ASN A 489 6.14 6.77 4.16
CA ASN A 489 5.01 6.73 3.24
C ASN A 489 4.57 5.29 2.90
N VAL A 490 5.10 4.25 3.53
CA VAL A 490 4.50 2.91 3.41
C VAL A 490 3.36 2.82 4.44
N PRO A 491 2.17 2.28 4.08
CA PRO A 491 1.09 2.08 5.04
C PRO A 491 1.54 1.25 6.25
N ALA A 492 1.19 1.69 7.46
CA ALA A 492 1.64 1.06 8.70
C ALA A 492 1.08 -0.36 8.94
N ASP A 493 0.03 -0.73 8.20
CA ASP A 493 -0.59 -2.06 8.19
C ASP A 493 0.04 -3.02 7.15
N ALA A 494 1.13 -2.61 6.48
CA ALA A 494 1.89 -3.46 5.59
C ALA A 494 2.49 -4.65 6.35
N ALA A 495 2.13 -5.86 5.93
CA ALA A 495 2.67 -7.13 6.38
C ALA A 495 3.96 -7.54 5.65
N GLY A 496 4.27 -6.85 4.54
CA GLY A 496 5.50 -7.02 3.80
C GLY A 496 5.73 -5.86 2.84
N MET A 497 6.98 -5.64 2.47
CA MET A 497 7.39 -4.54 1.62
C MET A 497 8.62 -4.87 0.76
N ILE A 498 8.78 -4.13 -0.34
CA ILE A 498 9.96 -4.12 -1.21
C ILE A 498 10.29 -2.66 -1.52
N PHE A 499 11.48 -2.21 -1.13
CA PHE A 499 12.10 -0.96 -1.54
C PHE A 499 12.96 -1.19 -2.80
N VAL A 500 12.90 -0.25 -3.74
CA VAL A 500 13.71 -0.19 -4.95
C VAL A 500 14.26 1.23 -5.12
N ASP A 501 15.58 1.33 -5.23
CA ASP A 501 16.31 2.58 -5.38
C ASP A 501 16.24 3.14 -6.81
N ARG A 502 16.34 4.47 -6.93
CA ARG A 502 16.45 5.21 -8.21
C ARG A 502 17.36 4.54 -9.24
N LEU A 503 18.54 4.06 -8.83
CA LEU A 503 19.51 3.49 -9.78
C LEU A 503 18.92 2.28 -10.52
N VAL A 504 18.13 1.47 -9.82
CA VAL A 504 17.45 0.30 -10.40
C VAL A 504 16.28 0.76 -11.27
N LEU A 505 15.49 1.74 -10.83
CA LEU A 505 14.35 2.27 -11.60
C LEU A 505 14.75 2.86 -12.96
N GLN A 506 15.95 3.40 -13.05
CA GLN A 506 16.50 3.95 -14.29
C GLN A 506 17.04 2.89 -15.26
N SER A 507 17.24 1.66 -14.81
CA SER A 507 17.82 0.59 -15.63
C SER A 507 16.83 0.02 -16.64
N SER A 508 17.34 -0.52 -17.74
CA SER A 508 16.58 -1.38 -18.68
C SER A 508 16.04 -2.62 -17.97
N PHE A 509 16.77 -3.14 -16.97
CA PHE A 509 16.36 -4.25 -16.11
C PHE A 509 14.98 -4.03 -15.48
N PHE A 510 14.72 -2.84 -14.90
CA PHE A 510 13.42 -2.55 -14.29
C PHE A 510 12.30 -2.53 -15.35
N ALA A 511 12.56 -1.98 -16.54
CA ALA A 511 11.61 -2.02 -17.64
C ALA A 511 11.28 -3.44 -18.10
N SER A 512 12.29 -4.31 -18.21
CA SER A 512 12.11 -5.72 -18.55
C SER A 512 11.34 -6.49 -17.47
N LEU A 513 11.60 -6.22 -16.18
CA LEU A 513 10.88 -6.82 -15.07
C LEU A 513 9.39 -6.42 -15.07
N VAL A 514 9.10 -5.13 -15.28
CA VAL A 514 7.73 -4.62 -15.41
C VAL A 514 7.05 -5.23 -16.64
N SER A 515 7.74 -5.32 -17.78
CA SER A 515 7.18 -5.93 -18.99
C SER A 515 6.91 -7.43 -18.81
N ALA A 516 7.78 -8.17 -18.15
CA ALA A 516 7.60 -9.61 -17.91
C ALA A 516 6.44 -9.91 -16.95
N THR A 517 6.18 -9.02 -15.99
CA THR A 517 5.10 -9.17 -15.00
C THR A 517 3.75 -8.66 -15.50
N THR A 518 3.74 -7.64 -16.35
CA THR A 518 2.50 -7.03 -16.88
C THR A 518 2.11 -7.52 -18.27
N GLY A 519 3.04 -8.15 -18.99
CA GLY A 519 2.85 -8.51 -20.41
C GLY A 519 2.77 -7.30 -21.35
N SER A 520 3.01 -6.08 -20.86
CA SER A 520 2.84 -4.84 -21.61
C SER A 520 4.13 -4.02 -21.67
N THR A 521 4.54 -3.64 -22.87
CA THR A 521 5.65 -2.69 -23.11
C THR A 521 5.21 -1.23 -22.97
N ALA A 522 3.89 -0.96 -22.92
CA ALA A 522 3.35 0.41 -22.87
C ALA A 522 3.69 1.14 -21.57
N VAL A 523 3.77 0.43 -20.44
CA VAL A 523 4.18 0.98 -19.13
C VAL A 523 5.64 1.46 -19.17
N ALA A 524 6.49 0.79 -19.95
CA ALA A 524 7.88 1.17 -20.13
C ALA A 524 8.06 2.37 -21.07
N SER A 525 7.11 2.66 -21.96
CA SER A 525 7.21 3.74 -22.96
C SER A 525 6.54 5.06 -22.56
N GLN A 526 5.97 5.16 -21.36
CA GLN A 526 5.30 6.40 -20.91
C GLN A 526 6.31 7.53 -20.72
N GLN A 527 6.30 8.48 -21.66
CA GLN A 527 7.15 9.68 -21.72
C GLN A 527 6.76 10.78 -20.72
N LEU A 528 5.69 10.60 -19.94
CA LEU A 528 5.09 11.67 -19.12
C LEU A 528 5.89 11.99 -17.86
N VAL A 529 6.66 11.04 -17.35
CA VAL A 529 7.53 11.25 -16.19
C VAL A 529 8.97 10.97 -16.61
N PRO A 530 9.88 11.96 -16.48
CA PRO A 530 11.30 11.70 -16.67
C PRO A 530 11.72 10.53 -15.78
N ARG A 531 12.21 9.42 -16.35
CA ARG A 531 12.63 8.25 -15.56
C ARG A 531 13.67 8.60 -14.49
N ASN A 532 14.45 9.66 -14.72
CA ASN A 532 15.40 10.18 -13.74
C ASN A 532 14.74 10.87 -12.54
N ALA A 533 13.49 11.30 -12.64
CA ALA A 533 12.75 11.94 -11.56
C ALA A 533 12.32 10.94 -10.47
N MET A 534 12.11 9.66 -10.78
CA MET A 534 11.80 8.64 -9.77
C MET A 534 12.97 8.45 -8.81
N ASP A 535 12.77 8.75 -7.53
CA ASP A 535 13.78 8.66 -6.47
C ASP A 535 13.77 7.28 -5.77
N SER A 536 12.58 6.75 -5.49
CA SER A 536 12.43 5.42 -4.92
C SER A 536 11.03 4.86 -5.19
N LEU A 537 10.93 3.54 -5.22
CA LEU A 537 9.68 2.80 -5.34
C LEU A 537 9.54 1.82 -4.18
N GLY A 538 8.34 1.70 -3.66
CA GLY A 538 7.92 0.80 -2.61
C GLY A 538 6.78 -0.06 -3.09
N LEU A 539 6.88 -1.37 -2.98
CA LEU A 539 5.74 -2.27 -3.10
C LEU A 539 5.40 -2.76 -1.69
N SER A 540 4.15 -2.76 -1.28
CA SER A 540 3.76 -3.36 0.00
C SER A 540 2.51 -4.21 -0.11
N ILE A 541 2.35 -5.13 0.83
CA ILE A 541 1.19 -6.00 0.94
C ILE A 541 0.62 -5.90 2.35
N ALA A 542 -0.70 -5.77 2.48
CA ALA A 542 -1.43 -5.79 3.74
C ALA A 542 -2.49 -6.89 3.72
N LEU A 543 -2.62 -7.60 4.84
CA LEU A 543 -3.60 -8.66 5.04
C LEU A 543 -4.80 -8.12 5.82
N LEU A 544 -5.94 -7.99 5.14
CA LEU A 544 -7.14 -7.36 5.66
C LEU A 544 -8.21 -8.40 6.00
N PRO A 545 -9.16 -8.09 6.90
CA PRO A 545 -10.19 -9.05 7.29
C PRO A 545 -11.03 -9.57 6.12
N ARG A 546 -11.15 -8.79 5.04
CA ARG A 546 -11.91 -9.14 3.83
C ARG A 546 -11.04 -9.45 2.61
N GLY A 547 -9.72 -9.32 2.67
CA GLY A 547 -8.92 -9.46 1.46
C GLY A 547 -7.46 -9.08 1.59
N VAL A 548 -6.85 -8.78 0.45
CA VAL A 548 -5.44 -8.36 0.37
C VAL A 548 -5.35 -7.01 -0.31
N ARG A 549 -4.62 -6.08 0.30
CA ARG A 549 -4.25 -4.81 -0.33
C ARG A 549 -2.80 -4.89 -0.77
N LEU A 550 -2.54 -4.58 -2.02
CA LEU A 550 -1.20 -4.38 -2.57
C LEU A 550 -1.04 -2.89 -2.79
N ASP A 551 0.05 -2.27 -2.33
CA ASP A 551 0.31 -0.86 -2.53
C ASP A 551 1.59 -0.61 -3.35
N ILE A 552 1.62 0.48 -4.13
CA ILE A 552 2.82 0.96 -4.85
C ILE A 552 3.12 2.40 -4.46
N THR A 553 4.12 2.64 -3.62
CA THR A 553 4.53 3.99 -3.22
C THR A 553 5.72 4.46 -4.06
N THR A 554 5.57 5.53 -4.81
CA THR A 554 6.64 6.17 -5.57
C THR A 554 6.96 7.53 -4.96
N ILE A 555 8.25 7.82 -4.80
CA ILE A 555 8.75 9.14 -4.47
C ILE A 555 9.43 9.72 -5.71
N PHE A 556 9.02 10.91 -6.11
CA PHE A 556 9.60 11.68 -7.19
C PHE A 556 10.43 12.84 -6.64
N ASP A 557 11.51 13.18 -7.33
CA ASP A 557 12.25 14.41 -7.09
C ASP A 557 11.64 15.52 -7.94
N MET A 558 10.82 16.34 -7.28
CA MET A 558 10.08 17.42 -7.91
C MET A 558 10.99 18.48 -8.56
N SER A 559 12.27 18.55 -8.18
CA SER A 559 13.23 19.50 -8.76
C SER A 559 13.71 19.14 -10.16
N LEU A 560 13.48 17.88 -10.58
CA LEU A 560 13.89 17.38 -11.89
C LEU A 560 12.83 17.57 -12.98
N PHE A 561 11.64 18.07 -12.64
CA PHE A 561 10.59 18.38 -13.61
C PHE A 561 10.70 19.80 -14.14
N ASP A 562 10.41 19.98 -15.43
CA ASP A 562 10.25 21.32 -16.01
C ASP A 562 8.90 21.96 -15.63
N ALA A 563 8.77 23.26 -15.87
CA ALA A 563 7.59 24.02 -15.47
C ALA A 563 6.30 23.55 -16.16
N ALA A 564 6.40 23.08 -17.42
CA ALA A 564 5.27 22.54 -18.16
C ALA A 564 4.78 21.24 -17.54
N THR A 565 5.68 20.31 -17.23
CA THR A 565 5.35 19.04 -16.57
C THR A 565 4.79 19.28 -15.17
N LEU A 566 5.34 20.24 -14.41
CA LEU A 566 4.80 20.60 -13.10
C LEU A 566 3.36 21.13 -13.18
N ALA A 567 3.02 21.94 -14.18
CA ALA A 567 1.65 22.40 -14.39
C ALA A 567 0.69 21.23 -14.70
N ARG A 568 1.14 20.25 -15.47
CA ARG A 568 0.36 19.03 -15.76
C ARG A 568 0.19 18.15 -14.52
N ILE A 569 1.25 18.00 -13.72
CA ILE A 569 1.18 17.32 -12.42
C ILE A 569 0.16 17.99 -11.50
N GLU A 570 0.15 19.33 -11.45
CA GLU A 570 -0.81 20.10 -10.65
C GLU A 570 -2.25 19.83 -11.11
N ASP A 571 -2.52 19.85 -12.41
CA ASP A 571 -3.85 19.53 -12.95
C ASP A 571 -4.30 18.11 -12.59
N MET A 572 -3.39 17.12 -12.58
CA MET A 572 -3.70 15.75 -12.17
C MET A 572 -4.01 15.60 -10.67
N ARG A 573 -3.83 16.63 -9.84
CA ARG A 573 -4.20 16.60 -8.41
C ARG A 573 -5.69 16.85 -8.16
N GLU A 574 -6.46 17.25 -9.17
CA GLU A 574 -7.91 17.34 -9.00
C GLU A 574 -8.54 15.95 -8.94
N PRO A 575 -9.27 15.62 -7.86
CA PRO A 575 -9.89 14.30 -7.70
C PRO A 575 -11.14 14.14 -8.57
N VAL A 576 -11.49 12.88 -8.83
CA VAL A 576 -12.80 12.48 -9.34
C VAL A 576 -13.81 12.52 -8.19
N SER A 577 -15.01 13.05 -8.45
CA SER A 577 -16.07 13.12 -7.46
C SER A 577 -16.59 11.72 -7.10
N PRO A 578 -16.79 11.40 -5.81
CA PRO A 578 -17.44 10.14 -5.42
C PRO A 578 -18.93 10.08 -5.79
N ASP A 579 -19.54 11.22 -6.16
CA ASP A 579 -20.97 11.30 -6.50
C ASP A 579 -21.35 10.39 -7.69
N TRP A 580 -20.40 10.06 -8.56
CA TRP A 580 -20.60 9.06 -9.62
C TRP A 580 -21.18 7.75 -9.10
N LEU A 581 -20.76 7.30 -7.91
CA LEU A 581 -21.24 6.04 -7.33
C LEU A 581 -22.72 6.08 -6.95
N GLN A 582 -23.30 7.28 -6.79
CA GLN A 582 -24.73 7.47 -6.54
C GLN A 582 -25.55 7.42 -7.83
N LEU A 583 -24.93 7.61 -9.00
CA LEU A 583 -25.59 7.63 -10.30
C LEU A 583 -25.55 6.27 -11.01
N ILE A 584 -24.61 5.41 -10.61
CA ILE A 584 -24.36 4.11 -11.24
C ILE A 584 -25.18 3.02 -10.56
N SER A 585 -25.84 2.18 -11.36
CA SER A 585 -26.61 1.02 -10.88
C SER A 585 -25.73 -0.04 -10.21
N ASP A 586 -26.26 -0.68 -9.17
CA ASP A 586 -25.64 -1.83 -8.49
C ASP A 586 -25.57 -3.11 -9.34
N GLU A 587 -26.27 -3.14 -10.47
CA GLU A 587 -26.16 -4.21 -11.48
C GLU A 587 -24.86 -4.17 -12.29
N ALA A 588 -24.06 -3.10 -12.17
CA ALA A 588 -22.80 -2.99 -12.88
C ALA A 588 -21.78 -4.03 -12.42
N VAL A 589 -21.16 -4.73 -13.38
CA VAL A 589 -20.08 -5.69 -13.12
C VAL A 589 -18.70 -5.10 -13.26
N ALA A 590 -18.54 -4.02 -14.03
CA ALA A 590 -17.29 -3.27 -14.06
C ALA A 590 -17.55 -1.77 -14.11
N LEU A 591 -16.67 -1.02 -13.47
CA LEU A 591 -16.70 0.44 -13.41
C LEU A 591 -15.27 0.99 -13.54
N LEU A 592 -15.11 2.01 -14.35
CA LEU A 592 -13.94 2.88 -14.34
C LEU A 592 -14.39 4.34 -14.28
N THR A 593 -14.10 5.03 -13.17
CA THR A 593 -14.21 6.49 -13.10
C THR A 593 -12.86 7.14 -13.34
N LEU A 594 -12.85 8.29 -14.01
CA LEU A 594 -11.64 9.03 -14.36
C LEU A 594 -11.93 10.53 -14.55
N ARG A 595 -10.88 11.33 -14.60
CA ARG A 595 -10.92 12.72 -15.06
C ARG A 595 -9.99 12.87 -16.26
N PHE A 596 -10.49 13.46 -17.33
CA PHE A 596 -9.67 13.80 -18.48
C PHE A 596 -8.73 14.95 -18.11
N PRO A 597 -7.42 14.84 -18.44
CA PRO A 597 -6.51 15.97 -18.31
C PRO A 597 -7.04 17.21 -19.01
N SER A 598 -6.83 18.39 -18.42
CA SER A 598 -7.22 19.66 -19.02
C SER A 598 -6.57 19.91 -20.39
N ASP A 599 -5.36 19.37 -20.59
CA ASP A 599 -4.55 19.45 -21.81
C ASP A 599 -4.75 18.25 -22.75
N ILE A 600 -5.80 17.43 -22.58
CA ILE A 600 -5.99 16.18 -23.35
C ILE A 600 -5.94 16.38 -24.87
N ALA A 601 -6.42 17.51 -25.39
CA ALA A 601 -6.35 17.83 -26.81
C ALA A 601 -4.89 17.97 -27.30
N GLU A 602 -4.05 18.66 -26.53
CA GLU A 602 -2.61 18.83 -26.83
C GLU A 602 -1.87 17.49 -26.72
N GLN A 603 -2.27 16.65 -25.76
CA GLN A 603 -1.70 15.30 -25.61
C GLN A 603 -2.02 14.41 -26.83
N VAL A 604 -3.27 14.42 -27.29
CA VAL A 604 -3.67 13.68 -28.48
C VAL A 604 -2.91 14.18 -29.70
N GLU A 605 -2.79 15.50 -29.88
CA GLU A 605 -2.00 16.08 -30.98
C GLU A 605 -0.53 15.63 -30.92
N THR A 606 0.08 15.67 -29.73
CA THR A 606 1.46 15.21 -29.51
C THR A 606 1.63 13.73 -29.86
N LEU A 607 0.68 12.87 -29.47
CA LEU A 607 0.71 11.45 -29.81
C LEU A 607 0.60 11.22 -31.33
N LEU A 608 -0.28 11.96 -32.02
CA LEU A 608 -0.43 11.86 -33.48
C LEU A 608 0.83 12.34 -34.20
N GLN A 609 1.53 13.35 -33.68
CA GLN A 609 2.83 13.78 -34.24
C GLN A 609 3.91 12.71 -34.09
N GLN A 610 3.85 11.90 -33.03
CA GLN A 610 4.80 10.81 -32.78
C GLN A 610 4.48 9.53 -33.57
N ASP A 611 3.23 9.33 -33.94
CA ASP A 611 2.78 8.20 -34.76
C ASP A 611 2.09 8.68 -36.05
N PRO A 612 2.86 8.86 -37.14
CA PRO A 612 2.30 9.27 -38.43
C PRO A 612 1.24 8.31 -38.98
N ALA A 613 1.30 7.01 -38.64
CA ALA A 613 0.30 6.05 -39.08
C ALA A 613 -1.04 6.26 -38.35
N ALA A 614 -0.99 6.58 -37.06
CA ALA A 614 -2.18 6.97 -36.30
C ALA A 614 -2.75 8.31 -36.81
N ALA A 615 -1.90 9.27 -37.15
CA ALA A 615 -2.32 10.55 -37.76
C ALA A 615 -3.01 10.35 -39.12
N ASP A 616 -2.43 9.51 -39.98
CA ASP A 616 -3.03 9.17 -41.28
C ASP A 616 -4.37 8.44 -41.10
N ALA A 617 -4.45 7.49 -40.17
CA ALA A 617 -5.67 6.74 -39.88
C ALA A 617 -6.78 7.65 -39.30
N LEU A 618 -6.43 8.60 -38.42
CA LEU A 618 -7.38 9.59 -37.94
C LEU A 618 -7.85 10.51 -39.07
N THR A 619 -6.94 10.97 -39.93
CA THR A 619 -7.29 11.80 -41.09
C THR A 619 -8.23 11.05 -42.03
N GLU A 620 -7.94 9.78 -42.35
CA GLU A 620 -8.82 8.93 -43.16
C GLU A 620 -10.19 8.75 -42.51
N PHE A 621 -10.22 8.56 -41.18
CA PHE A 621 -11.46 8.48 -40.43
C PHE A 621 -12.29 9.77 -40.50
N GLU A 622 -11.67 10.93 -40.26
CA GLU A 622 -12.32 12.24 -40.32
C GLU A 622 -12.80 12.57 -41.75
N GLU A 623 -12.02 12.23 -42.77
CA GLU A 623 -12.43 12.38 -44.17
C GLU A 623 -13.61 11.44 -44.53
N MET A 624 -13.58 10.19 -44.05
CA MET A 624 -14.62 9.20 -44.32
C MET A 624 -15.93 9.52 -43.61
N THR A 625 -15.85 9.98 -42.35
CA THR A 625 -17.02 10.18 -41.49
C THR A 625 -17.47 11.63 -41.40
N SER A 626 -16.69 12.59 -41.92
CA SER A 626 -16.90 14.04 -41.75
C SER A 626 -16.91 14.53 -40.29
N VAL A 627 -16.49 13.68 -39.34
CA VAL A 627 -16.31 14.04 -37.93
C VAL A 627 -15.01 14.85 -37.80
N ASP A 628 -15.02 15.90 -36.99
CA ASP A 628 -13.82 16.65 -36.60
C ASP A 628 -13.57 16.38 -35.11
N LEU A 629 -12.64 15.49 -34.78
CA LEU A 629 -12.45 15.03 -33.41
C LEU A 629 -12.04 16.18 -32.48
N GLN A 630 -11.23 17.10 -33.00
CA GLN A 630 -10.75 18.27 -32.26
C GLN A 630 -11.92 19.17 -31.88
N ARG A 631 -12.79 19.50 -32.84
CA ARG A 631 -13.94 20.38 -32.62
C ARG A 631 -15.06 19.68 -31.85
N ASP A 632 -15.41 18.46 -32.25
CA ASP A 632 -16.66 17.81 -31.84
C ASP A 632 -16.52 17.03 -30.53
N LEU A 633 -15.29 16.69 -30.08
CA LEU A 633 -15.03 15.99 -28.83
C LEU A 633 -13.97 16.66 -27.95
N LEU A 634 -12.75 16.86 -28.47
CA LEU A 634 -11.61 17.28 -27.65
C LEU A 634 -11.74 18.72 -27.15
N SER A 635 -12.54 19.56 -27.82
CA SER A 635 -12.76 20.97 -27.47
C SER A 635 -13.44 21.17 -26.12
N TRP A 636 -14.17 20.18 -25.61
CA TRP A 636 -14.98 20.30 -24.40
C TRP A 636 -14.75 19.20 -23.37
N VAL A 637 -14.11 18.08 -23.74
CA VAL A 637 -13.89 16.94 -22.83
C VAL A 637 -12.76 17.16 -21.82
N GLY A 638 -11.85 18.11 -22.07
CA GLY A 638 -10.72 18.41 -21.18
C GLY A 638 -11.18 18.87 -19.79
N GLY A 639 -10.56 18.32 -18.75
CA GLY A 639 -10.89 18.60 -17.35
C GLY A 639 -12.22 17.99 -16.87
N GLN A 640 -12.97 17.34 -17.75
CA GLN A 640 -14.25 16.71 -17.41
C GLN A 640 -14.05 15.35 -16.77
N GLN A 641 -15.01 14.94 -15.94
CA GLN A 641 -15.03 13.62 -15.33
C GLN A 641 -15.83 12.65 -16.19
N ALA A 642 -15.49 11.38 -16.11
CA ALA A 642 -16.20 10.33 -16.82
C ALA A 642 -16.32 9.05 -16.01
N ALA A 643 -17.37 8.29 -16.31
CA ALA A 643 -17.59 6.93 -15.82
C ALA A 643 -17.88 6.00 -16.99
N LEU A 644 -17.08 4.94 -17.11
CA LEU A 644 -17.33 3.81 -17.98
C LEU A 644 -17.91 2.65 -17.16
N VAL A 645 -19.07 2.17 -17.55
CA VAL A 645 -19.84 1.17 -16.79
C VAL A 645 -20.20 0.00 -17.70
N VAL A 646 -20.03 -1.23 -17.20
CA VAL A 646 -20.28 -2.47 -17.95
C VAL A 646 -21.22 -3.37 -17.16
N PHE A 647 -22.13 -4.02 -17.87
CA PHE A 647 -23.15 -4.94 -17.36
C PHE A 647 -22.87 -6.38 -17.84
N PRO A 648 -23.37 -7.42 -17.13
CA PRO A 648 -22.93 -8.81 -17.30
C PRO A 648 -23.33 -9.49 -18.61
N GLU A 649 -24.17 -8.88 -19.43
CA GLU A 649 -24.77 -9.54 -20.59
C GLU A 649 -23.74 -9.90 -21.67
N ALA A 650 -23.89 -11.09 -22.26
CA ALA A 650 -23.07 -11.53 -23.37
C ALA A 650 -23.18 -10.53 -24.53
N ALA A 651 -22.05 -10.18 -25.12
CA ALA A 651 -21.96 -9.39 -26.34
C ALA A 651 -22.86 -9.98 -27.44
N THR A 652 -24.02 -9.36 -27.65
CA THR A 652 -25.02 -9.76 -28.64
C THR A 652 -25.29 -8.58 -29.59
N GLY A 653 -25.82 -8.87 -30.78
CA GLY A 653 -26.13 -7.85 -31.78
C GLY A 653 -24.93 -7.25 -32.52
N LEU A 654 -25.18 -6.14 -33.22
CA LEU A 654 -24.23 -5.48 -34.12
C LEU A 654 -22.87 -5.10 -33.50
N SER A 655 -22.86 -4.64 -32.25
CA SER A 655 -21.66 -4.09 -31.60
C SER A 655 -20.66 -5.18 -31.23
N GLY A 656 -21.14 -6.37 -30.84
CA GLY A 656 -20.30 -7.41 -30.25
C GLY A 656 -19.61 -6.95 -28.96
N LEU A 657 -20.14 -5.91 -28.33
CA LEU A 657 -19.69 -5.37 -27.05
C LEU A 657 -20.72 -5.72 -25.96
N PRO A 658 -20.30 -5.90 -24.70
CA PRO A 658 -21.24 -6.04 -23.60
C PRO A 658 -22.06 -4.75 -23.44
N SER A 659 -23.29 -4.90 -22.93
CA SER A 659 -24.14 -3.78 -22.53
C SER A 659 -23.36 -2.85 -21.58
N SER A 660 -23.26 -1.57 -21.95
CA SER A 660 -22.34 -0.63 -21.29
C SER A 660 -22.72 0.82 -21.57
N TYR A 661 -22.17 1.76 -20.80
CA TYR A 661 -22.22 3.17 -21.15
C TYR A 661 -20.97 3.93 -20.71
N LEU A 662 -20.68 5.02 -21.42
CA LEU A 662 -19.74 6.07 -21.05
C LEU A 662 -20.52 7.34 -20.76
N ALA A 663 -20.48 7.79 -19.51
CA ALA A 663 -21.03 9.06 -19.08
C ALA A 663 -19.92 10.08 -18.89
N ILE A 664 -20.07 11.30 -19.39
CA ILE A 664 -19.10 12.38 -19.26
C ILE A 664 -19.83 13.61 -18.70
N THR A 665 -19.26 14.26 -17.68
CA THR A 665 -19.79 15.54 -17.20
C THR A 665 -19.63 16.60 -18.28
N ALA A 666 -20.69 17.36 -18.57
CA ALA A 666 -20.61 18.48 -19.49
C ALA A 666 -20.62 19.80 -18.71
N ALA A 667 -19.48 20.49 -18.65
CA ALA A 667 -19.43 21.85 -18.11
C ALA A 667 -20.22 22.86 -18.97
N ASP A 668 -20.21 22.67 -20.29
CA ASP A 668 -21.09 23.36 -21.23
C ASP A 668 -21.93 22.33 -22.00
N PRO A 669 -23.14 22.01 -21.52
CA PRO A 669 -24.02 21.03 -22.14
C PRO A 669 -24.36 21.36 -23.60
N VAL A 670 -24.42 22.65 -23.97
CA VAL A 670 -24.80 23.05 -25.33
C VAL A 670 -23.69 22.72 -26.33
N VAL A 671 -22.44 22.99 -25.95
CA VAL A 671 -21.27 22.65 -26.78
C VAL A 671 -21.09 21.13 -26.87
N ALA A 672 -21.22 20.43 -25.75
CA ALA A 672 -21.13 18.97 -25.73
C ALA A 672 -22.23 18.30 -26.57
N GLU A 673 -23.48 18.77 -26.46
CA GLU A 673 -24.60 18.29 -27.27
C GLU A 673 -24.35 18.49 -28.75
N ALA A 674 -23.93 19.70 -29.15
CA ALA A 674 -23.64 20.00 -30.53
C ALA A 674 -22.52 19.10 -31.09
N GLY A 675 -21.45 18.89 -30.32
CA GLY A 675 -20.35 18.01 -30.68
C GLY A 675 -20.78 16.57 -30.88
N ILE A 676 -21.45 15.97 -29.89
CA ILE A 676 -21.91 14.58 -29.97
C ILE A 676 -23.00 14.40 -31.04
N SER A 677 -23.92 15.34 -31.20
CA SER A 677 -24.93 15.27 -32.26
C SER A 677 -24.28 15.32 -33.64
N ASN A 678 -23.35 16.26 -33.87
CA ASN A 678 -22.63 16.33 -35.14
C ASN A 678 -21.88 15.03 -35.44
N MET A 679 -21.22 14.47 -34.43
CA MET A 679 -20.50 13.21 -34.58
C MET A 679 -21.44 12.06 -34.93
N PHE A 680 -22.55 11.93 -34.18
CA PHE A 680 -23.56 10.90 -34.43
C PHE A 680 -24.20 11.03 -35.81
N ASP A 681 -24.61 12.24 -36.19
CA ASP A 681 -25.21 12.55 -37.50
C ASP A 681 -24.26 12.21 -38.64
N SER A 682 -23.00 12.62 -38.52
CA SER A 682 -22.01 12.41 -39.56
C SER A 682 -21.68 10.92 -39.72
N ILE A 683 -21.61 10.16 -38.62
CA ILE A 683 -21.43 8.71 -38.66
C ILE A 683 -22.63 8.01 -39.31
N VAL A 684 -23.86 8.37 -38.91
CA VAL A 684 -25.09 7.76 -39.41
C VAL A 684 -25.27 8.02 -40.91
N SER A 685 -25.09 9.27 -41.35
CA SER A 685 -25.26 9.66 -42.75
C SER A 685 -24.19 9.03 -43.65
N ASN A 686 -22.94 8.96 -43.21
CA ASN A 686 -21.86 8.35 -44.01
C ASN A 686 -21.88 6.81 -43.99
N SER A 687 -22.72 6.20 -43.13
CA SER A 687 -22.85 4.74 -43.00
C SER A 687 -24.19 4.19 -43.53
N ASP A 688 -25.02 5.00 -44.20
CA ASP A 688 -26.37 4.63 -44.66
C ASP A 688 -27.28 4.10 -43.53
N LEU A 689 -27.11 4.59 -42.30
CA LEU A 689 -27.86 4.14 -41.12
C LEU A 689 -29.07 5.02 -40.79
N GLU A 690 -29.34 6.06 -41.58
CA GLU A 690 -30.39 7.05 -41.31
C GLU A 690 -31.77 6.41 -41.10
N SER A 691 -32.09 5.36 -41.86
CA SER A 691 -33.37 4.65 -41.73
C SER A 691 -33.51 3.82 -40.46
N LEU A 692 -32.40 3.60 -39.74
CA LEU A 692 -32.35 2.83 -38.49
C LEU A 692 -32.25 3.75 -37.27
N VAL A 693 -32.13 5.07 -37.47
CA VAL A 693 -32.16 6.02 -36.35
C VAL A 693 -33.58 6.17 -35.84
N THR A 694 -33.74 5.99 -34.53
CA THR A 694 -35.00 6.21 -33.82
C THR A 694 -34.78 7.11 -32.61
N THR A 695 -35.87 7.65 -32.08
CA THR A 695 -35.90 8.32 -30.78
C THR A 695 -36.84 7.53 -29.88
N GLU A 696 -36.30 6.97 -28.80
CA GLU A 696 -37.05 6.14 -27.86
C GLU A 696 -36.89 6.68 -26.44
N THR A 697 -37.98 6.73 -25.68
CA THR A 697 -37.93 7.13 -24.27
C THR A 697 -37.67 5.91 -23.40
N ILE A 698 -36.48 5.81 -22.81
CA ILE A 698 -36.06 4.69 -21.96
C ILE A 698 -35.67 5.25 -20.58
N GLY A 699 -36.23 4.68 -19.52
CA GLY A 699 -36.00 5.16 -18.15
C GLY A 699 -36.45 6.62 -17.90
N GLY A 700 -37.31 7.17 -18.76
CA GLY A 700 -37.76 8.57 -18.70
C GLY A 700 -36.81 9.57 -19.38
N VAL A 701 -35.80 9.09 -20.11
CA VAL A 701 -34.85 9.88 -20.90
C VAL A 701 -35.08 9.60 -22.38
N ASP A 702 -35.06 10.65 -23.21
CA ASP A 702 -35.20 10.52 -24.65
C ASP A 702 -33.84 10.21 -25.29
N TRP A 703 -33.71 8.99 -25.82
CA TRP A 703 -32.50 8.49 -26.46
C TRP A 703 -32.55 8.67 -27.95
N ARG A 704 -31.48 9.21 -28.53
CA ARG A 704 -31.24 9.14 -29.97
C ARG A 704 -30.37 7.92 -30.26
N ALA A 705 -30.95 6.91 -30.91
CA ALA A 705 -30.34 5.59 -31.00
C ALA A 705 -30.42 5.00 -32.40
N VAL A 706 -29.50 4.08 -32.70
CA VAL A 706 -29.49 3.25 -33.90
C VAL A 706 -30.06 1.88 -33.56
N GLN A 707 -31.09 1.46 -34.28
CA GLN A 707 -31.69 0.13 -34.17
C GLN A 707 -30.83 -0.92 -34.89
N ASP A 708 -30.83 -2.15 -34.35
CA ASP A 708 -30.25 -3.29 -35.05
C ASP A 708 -31.06 -3.59 -36.33
N PRO A 709 -30.45 -3.82 -37.50
CA PRO A 709 -31.17 -4.17 -38.72
C PRO A 709 -31.73 -5.60 -38.68
N GLU A 710 -31.20 -6.47 -37.81
CA GLU A 710 -31.57 -7.88 -37.67
C GLU A 710 -32.52 -8.14 -36.48
N SER A 711 -32.64 -7.19 -35.54
CA SER A 711 -33.56 -7.26 -34.39
C SER A 711 -34.24 -5.91 -34.12
N PRO A 712 -35.40 -5.84 -33.44
CA PRO A 712 -36.01 -4.55 -33.09
C PRO A 712 -35.26 -3.79 -31.97
N GLU A 713 -34.15 -4.31 -31.47
CA GLU A 713 -33.43 -3.78 -30.30
C GLU A 713 -32.53 -2.60 -30.69
N LEU A 714 -32.27 -1.70 -29.72
CA LEU A 714 -31.32 -0.60 -29.90
C LEU A 714 -29.87 -1.05 -29.66
N ALA A 715 -29.00 -0.74 -30.61
CA ALA A 715 -27.60 -1.15 -30.58
C ALA A 715 -26.69 -0.11 -29.89
N LEU A 716 -26.85 1.17 -30.24
CA LEU A 716 -26.05 2.28 -29.74
C LEU A 716 -26.90 3.54 -29.69
N GLY A 717 -26.77 4.35 -28.65
CA GLY A 717 -27.47 5.61 -28.55
C GLY A 717 -26.78 6.59 -27.63
N TYR A 718 -27.22 7.85 -27.71
CA TYR A 718 -26.79 8.89 -26.79
C TYR A 718 -27.96 9.70 -26.27
N ALA A 719 -27.78 10.25 -25.07
CA ALA A 719 -28.74 11.14 -24.43
C ALA A 719 -28.05 12.01 -23.37
N PHE A 720 -28.75 13.07 -22.93
CA PHE A 720 -28.44 13.73 -21.67
C PHE A 720 -29.20 13.05 -20.53
N VAL A 721 -28.45 12.61 -19.53
CA VAL A 721 -28.99 12.15 -18.25
C VAL A 721 -28.47 13.14 -17.22
N GLY A 722 -29.34 13.91 -16.57
CA GLY A 722 -28.87 14.94 -15.62
C GLY A 722 -28.01 16.02 -16.29
N ASN A 723 -26.75 16.13 -15.86
CA ASN A 723 -25.75 17.03 -16.45
C ASN A 723 -24.67 16.26 -17.24
N GLU A 724 -24.91 14.98 -17.47
CA GLU A 724 -24.00 14.06 -18.11
C GLU A 724 -24.46 13.78 -19.54
N ILE A 725 -23.53 13.83 -20.48
CA ILE A 725 -23.73 13.25 -21.80
C ILE A 725 -23.38 11.77 -21.72
N VAL A 726 -24.33 10.91 -22.10
CA VAL A 726 -24.18 9.47 -22.00
C VAL A 726 -24.19 8.84 -23.39
N LEU A 727 -23.17 8.05 -23.68
CA LEU A 727 -23.05 7.18 -24.84
C LEU A 727 -23.27 5.74 -24.37
N ALA A 728 -24.33 5.08 -24.79
CA ALA A 728 -24.73 3.76 -24.30
C ALA A 728 -24.80 2.72 -25.42
N VAL A 729 -24.37 1.51 -25.11
CA VAL A 729 -24.41 0.31 -25.95
C VAL A 729 -25.48 -0.63 -25.38
N GLY A 730 -26.43 -1.02 -26.23
CA GLY A 730 -27.56 -1.86 -25.87
C GLY A 730 -28.65 -1.14 -25.06
N GLU A 731 -29.87 -1.66 -25.10
CA GLU A 731 -31.01 -1.10 -24.34
C GLU A 731 -30.77 -1.16 -22.82
N ILE A 732 -30.12 -2.21 -22.31
CA ILE A 732 -29.76 -2.31 -20.88
C ILE A 732 -28.82 -1.17 -20.50
N GLY A 733 -27.80 -0.88 -21.31
CA GLY A 733 -26.89 0.24 -21.06
C GLY A 733 -27.63 1.57 -20.96
N MET A 734 -28.61 1.79 -21.84
CA MET A 734 -29.47 2.99 -21.84
C MET A 734 -30.39 3.05 -20.62
N GLU A 735 -31.07 1.95 -20.29
CA GLU A 735 -31.96 1.86 -19.14
C GLU A 735 -31.22 2.07 -17.82
N GLN A 736 -30.08 1.42 -17.65
CA GLN A 736 -29.27 1.52 -16.43
C GLN A 736 -28.60 2.88 -16.30
N ALA A 737 -28.23 3.54 -17.41
CA ALA A 737 -27.78 4.93 -17.37
C ALA A 737 -28.89 5.88 -16.92
N ALA A 738 -30.12 5.70 -17.42
CA ALA A 738 -31.26 6.57 -17.09
C ALA A 738 -31.79 6.34 -15.67
N THR A 739 -31.67 5.12 -15.14
CA THR A 739 -32.33 4.70 -13.88
C THR A 739 -31.37 4.30 -12.76
N GLY A 740 -30.05 4.29 -12.99
CA GLY A 740 -29.06 3.76 -12.04
C GLY A 740 -29.08 4.41 -10.66
N GLN A 741 -29.47 5.68 -10.57
CA GLN A 741 -29.69 6.39 -9.30
C GLN A 741 -30.77 5.78 -8.38
N ASN A 742 -31.65 4.93 -8.91
CA ASN A 742 -32.70 4.28 -8.14
C ASN A 742 -32.13 3.19 -7.22
N ASN A 743 -31.10 2.47 -7.67
CA ASN A 743 -30.39 1.40 -6.94
C ASN A 743 -28.88 1.62 -7.09
N ALA A 744 -28.37 2.60 -6.34
CA ALA A 744 -26.99 3.04 -6.50
C ALA A 744 -25.96 1.99 -6.02
N ILE A 745 -24.93 1.74 -6.83
CA ILE A 745 -23.77 0.89 -6.51
C ILE A 745 -23.00 1.38 -5.29
N ALA A 746 -23.14 2.66 -4.91
CA ALA A 746 -22.60 3.17 -3.64
C ALA A 746 -23.01 2.35 -2.41
N ASN A 747 -24.12 1.61 -2.48
CA ASN A 747 -24.61 0.74 -1.40
C ASN A 747 -24.24 -0.75 -1.60
N ASP A 748 -23.61 -1.12 -2.72
CA ASP A 748 -23.22 -2.50 -3.01
C ASP A 748 -22.19 -3.00 -1.97
N PRO A 749 -22.45 -4.10 -1.26
CA PRO A 749 -21.53 -4.62 -0.25
C PRO A 749 -20.18 -5.04 -0.82
N ASN A 750 -20.12 -5.51 -2.06
CA ASN A 750 -18.87 -5.91 -2.71
C ASN A 750 -18.02 -4.68 -3.07
N LEU A 751 -18.64 -3.58 -3.53
CA LEU A 751 -17.98 -2.30 -3.74
C LEU A 751 -17.53 -1.69 -2.41
N LEU A 752 -18.38 -1.65 -1.38
CA LEU A 752 -18.02 -1.10 -0.06
C LEU A 752 -16.89 -1.88 0.62
N ALA A 753 -16.84 -3.20 0.45
CA ALA A 753 -15.72 -4.01 0.93
C ALA A 753 -14.42 -3.65 0.21
N VAL A 754 -14.52 -3.28 -1.06
CA VAL A 754 -13.41 -2.79 -1.85
C VAL A 754 -13.02 -1.38 -1.41
N THR A 755 -13.89 -0.39 -1.61
CA THR A 755 -13.67 1.05 -1.36
C THR A 755 -13.32 1.40 0.08
N GLY A 756 -13.75 0.62 1.08
CA GLY A 756 -13.39 0.85 2.48
C GLY A 756 -11.90 0.73 2.79
N ASN A 757 -11.08 0.16 1.89
CA ASN A 757 -9.63 0.02 2.05
C ASN A 757 -8.84 0.75 0.94
N LEU A 758 -9.50 1.64 0.21
CA LEU A 758 -8.94 2.46 -0.87
C LEU A 758 -8.94 3.94 -0.46
N PRO A 759 -8.34 4.83 -1.26
CA PRO A 759 -8.42 6.26 -1.06
C PRO A 759 -9.83 6.71 -1.33
N VAL A 760 -10.35 7.46 -0.39
CA VAL A 760 -11.63 8.14 -0.56
C VAL A 760 -11.50 9.25 -1.60
N VAL A 761 -10.47 10.09 -1.47
CA VAL A 761 -10.12 11.10 -2.47
C VAL A 761 -9.22 10.46 -3.50
N ASN A 762 -9.72 10.29 -4.73
CA ASN A 762 -8.98 9.60 -5.77
C ASN A 762 -9.04 10.23 -7.17
N ALA A 763 -8.06 9.92 -8.02
CA ALA A 763 -8.00 10.28 -9.44
C ALA A 763 -8.95 9.44 -10.33
N GLY A 764 -9.72 8.54 -9.73
CA GLY A 764 -10.49 7.54 -10.43
C GLY A 764 -10.54 6.22 -9.65
N LEU A 765 -11.58 5.44 -9.93
CA LEU A 765 -11.85 4.14 -9.35
C LEU A 765 -12.06 3.13 -10.47
N PHE A 766 -11.25 2.09 -10.48
CA PHE A 766 -11.52 0.84 -11.18
C PHE A 766 -12.14 -0.17 -10.21
N TYR A 767 -13.22 -0.80 -10.64
CA TYR A 767 -13.92 -1.85 -9.90
C TYR A 767 -14.35 -2.96 -10.85
N LEU A 768 -14.20 -4.20 -10.40
CA LEU A 768 -14.70 -5.39 -11.08
C LEU A 768 -15.39 -6.29 -10.06
N ASN A 769 -16.67 -6.55 -10.28
CA ASN A 769 -17.42 -7.59 -9.58
C ASN A 769 -17.17 -8.94 -10.27
N ILE A 770 -16.29 -9.74 -9.67
CA ILE A 770 -15.87 -11.02 -10.24
C ILE A 770 -16.98 -12.06 -10.13
N GLU A 771 -17.82 -12.00 -9.08
CA GLU A 771 -19.00 -12.87 -8.96
C GLU A 771 -19.94 -12.68 -10.16
N GLY A 772 -20.25 -11.43 -10.53
CA GLY A 772 -21.12 -11.14 -11.67
C GLY A 772 -20.53 -11.47 -13.05
N VAL A 773 -19.21 -11.64 -13.16
CA VAL A 773 -18.54 -12.01 -14.43
C VAL A 773 -18.42 -13.53 -14.59
N LEU A 774 -18.26 -14.27 -13.50
CA LEU A 774 -17.96 -15.70 -13.53
C LEU A 774 -19.19 -16.62 -13.52
N GLU A 775 -20.41 -16.09 -13.36
CA GLU A 775 -21.66 -16.89 -13.27
C GLU A 775 -21.90 -17.83 -14.47
N ASP A 776 -21.29 -17.57 -15.64
CA ASP A 776 -21.46 -18.36 -16.88
C ASP A 776 -20.19 -19.07 -17.40
N SER A 777 -19.09 -19.08 -16.64
CA SER A 777 -17.82 -19.68 -17.10
C SER A 777 -17.35 -20.83 -16.19
N ASP A 778 -16.78 -21.89 -16.78
CA ASP A 778 -15.93 -22.86 -16.07
C ASP A 778 -14.70 -22.10 -15.54
N GLY A 779 -14.87 -21.41 -14.41
CA GLY A 779 -13.94 -20.39 -13.93
C GLY A 779 -12.55 -20.96 -13.65
N SER A 780 -11.52 -20.16 -13.94
CA SER A 780 -10.15 -20.51 -13.54
C SER A 780 -10.08 -20.70 -12.02
N PRO A 781 -9.44 -21.77 -11.52
CA PRO A 781 -9.32 -22.01 -10.07
C PRO A 781 -8.58 -20.88 -9.34
N GLU A 782 -7.81 -20.06 -10.07
CA GLU A 782 -7.06 -18.90 -9.57
C GLU A 782 -7.96 -17.70 -9.24
N LEU A 783 -9.06 -17.51 -9.98
CA LEU A 783 -9.99 -16.38 -9.77
C LEU A 783 -11.16 -16.74 -8.85
N ASN A 784 -11.47 -18.02 -8.70
CA ASN A 784 -12.60 -18.50 -7.89
C ASN A 784 -12.61 -17.99 -6.43
N PRO A 785 -11.47 -17.77 -5.74
CA PRO A 785 -11.49 -17.22 -4.39
C PRO A 785 -11.86 -15.73 -4.29
N LEU A 786 -11.88 -14.99 -5.41
CA LEU A 786 -12.16 -13.56 -5.44
C LEU A 786 -13.66 -13.28 -5.57
N ARG A 787 -14.15 -12.28 -4.84
CA ARG A 787 -15.50 -11.72 -5.00
C ARG A 787 -15.51 -10.52 -5.92
N SER A 788 -14.59 -9.61 -5.67
CA SER A 788 -14.43 -8.38 -6.42
C SER A 788 -12.98 -7.92 -6.32
N LEU A 789 -12.62 -7.00 -7.21
CA LEU A 789 -11.36 -6.30 -7.14
C LEU A 789 -11.61 -4.81 -7.34
N GLY A 790 -10.71 -3.98 -6.84
CA GLY A 790 -10.64 -2.61 -7.34
C GLY A 790 -9.23 -2.07 -7.35
N ALA A 791 -8.98 -1.10 -8.23
CA ALA A 791 -7.86 -0.15 -8.22
C ALA A 791 -8.41 1.29 -8.09
N ALA A 792 -7.72 2.24 -7.47
CA ALA A 792 -8.14 3.65 -7.38
C ALA A 792 -6.87 4.49 -7.33
N ALA A 793 -6.86 5.83 -7.20
CA ALA A 793 -5.58 6.53 -7.12
C ALA A 793 -5.47 7.78 -6.25
N LEU A 794 -4.38 8.06 -5.50
CA LEU A 794 -4.05 9.43 -5.08
C LEU A 794 -4.12 10.35 -6.31
N PRO A 795 -4.72 11.55 -6.21
CA PRO A 795 -4.65 12.52 -7.30
C PRO A 795 -3.21 12.97 -7.57
N GLY A 796 -2.68 12.57 -8.73
CA GLY A 796 -1.37 12.99 -9.24
C GLY A 796 -0.17 12.67 -8.32
N VAL A 797 0.80 13.59 -8.33
CA VAL A 797 1.99 13.58 -7.46
C VAL A 797 1.93 14.81 -6.56
N ASP A 798 2.00 14.64 -5.24
CA ASP A 798 1.88 15.76 -4.31
C ASP A 798 3.10 16.69 -4.30
N THR A 799 3.07 17.75 -3.48
CA THR A 799 4.16 18.74 -3.40
C THR A 799 5.46 18.17 -2.81
N THR A 800 5.40 17.05 -2.11
CA THR A 800 6.57 16.34 -1.56
C THR A 800 7.15 15.32 -2.55
N GLY A 801 6.50 15.14 -3.70
CA GLY A 801 6.86 14.13 -4.69
C GLY A 801 6.24 12.77 -4.43
N LEU A 802 5.30 12.63 -3.48
CA LEU A 802 4.64 11.37 -3.21
C LEU A 802 3.57 11.07 -4.24
N SER A 803 3.60 9.85 -4.75
CA SER A 803 2.48 9.19 -5.41
C SER A 803 2.37 7.81 -4.79
N ARG A 804 1.21 7.42 -4.26
CA ARG A 804 1.00 6.07 -3.74
C ARG A 804 -0.05 5.40 -4.55
N ALA A 805 -0.03 4.06 -4.59
CA ALA A 805 -0.98 3.11 -5.11
C ALA A 805 -1.53 2.02 -4.27
N SER A 806 -2.68 1.49 -4.71
CA SER A 806 -3.14 0.22 -4.23
C SER A 806 -4.07 -0.49 -5.21
N LEU A 807 -4.10 -1.79 -5.05
CA LEU A 807 -5.02 -2.77 -5.61
C LEU A 807 -5.61 -3.54 -4.42
N LEU A 808 -6.93 -3.74 -4.40
CA LEU A 808 -7.56 -4.57 -3.39
C LEU A 808 -8.18 -5.78 -4.05
N LEU A 809 -7.84 -6.93 -3.52
CA LEU A 809 -8.41 -8.23 -3.85
C LEU A 809 -9.38 -8.61 -2.73
N HIS A 810 -10.69 -8.50 -2.98
CA HIS A 810 -11.73 -8.88 -2.01
C HIS A 810 -11.95 -10.39 -2.10
N LEU A 811 -11.64 -11.10 -1.02
CA LEU A 811 -11.68 -12.57 -0.97
C LEU A 811 -13.01 -13.05 -0.38
N ARG A 812 -13.49 -14.17 -0.93
CA ARG A 812 -14.62 -14.92 -0.36
C ARG A 812 -14.32 -15.31 1.10
N ALA A 813 -15.39 -15.44 1.89
CA ALA A 813 -15.24 -16.02 3.21
C ALA A 813 -14.73 -17.47 3.08
N PRO A 814 -13.83 -17.91 3.98
CA PRO A 814 -13.26 -19.26 3.96
C PRO A 814 -14.31 -20.36 4.17
#